data_AF-A0A8T0S7I3-F1
#
_entry.id   AF-A0A8T0S7I3-F1
#
_cell.length_a   1.000
_cell.length_b   1.000
_cell.length_c   1.000
_cell.angle_alpha   90.00
_cell.angle_beta   90.00
_cell.angle_gamma   90.00
#
_symmetry.space_group_name_H-M   'P 1'
#
loop_
_entity.id
_entity.type
_entity.pdbx_description
1 polymer ?
#
loop_
_entity_poly.entity_id
_entity_poly.type
_entity_poly.pdbx_seq_one_letter_code
_entity_poly.pdbx_strand_id
1 'polypeptide(L)'
;MHMHTAPTVSKYLTRFALILSKTITLDVNFSEVNVIIIKDEPCKDEHGNIVTNDDGEPLIHTDGTGLISFDLAMKCPTSVFKGNFLKGHELQDTVDSEKHRYLLSYPLLIQFRMFYNGNAVKGTVLADKRLPDNTIHIRPSMIKIKADSSSSGVQTFNSFEVVTASHRPRKAFTSRYLIALLHYGGVPDEYFMELLGKALEDVNKARNKAGDSLEVALNHADMDDLMSARMILAGIQPKDEAFLQYQLGLMTKKERKGFQQGKIPIDDCYYLMGTTDPTGTLKPDQVCIIHDNHQVSGKVLVYKHPGLHFGDIHKLTATYIDGLEEIVGNSKYAIFFPTSGSRSLADEMANSDFDGDMYWVSWNPQLLKHFEPSKPWEHRDQPKNTKQKKPQDYDGPELENLLFCEFLRARFSPSYVMGIAANCWLTLMDRLLTPQVSQSEKDLIKINMLELVDIYYWALDAPKNGNKIKIPQHLIVKKYPHFLEREPSYKSMSVLGQIYDQVNSQQFETVPPIKISPLKCFTEEPVSEDYKQRWTGLYRKYLKEGSALYKLEDKEELKIRFRELYQDYKRILYEAEEFETSPRSHSDLFDEARAIYQVVYEHAMPRNEVSKCGFAWKVAGRALCELYLMMHGGERVSCLRSALEDAFKKNPRGPRC
;
A
#
# COMPACT_ATOMS: atom_id res chain seq x y z
N MET A 1 25.70 13.49 2.55
CA MET A 1 24.76 14.61 2.73
C MET A 1 25.32 15.60 3.76
N HIS A 2 25.30 16.91 3.50
CA HIS A 2 25.83 17.95 4.41
C HIS A 2 24.78 18.33 5.46
N MET A 3 24.56 17.44 6.42
CA MET A 3 23.44 17.52 7.36
C MET A 3 23.42 18.74 8.25
N HIS A 4 24.58 19.32 8.57
CA HIS A 4 24.69 20.54 9.37
C HIS A 4 23.97 21.74 8.74
N THR A 5 23.73 21.70 7.42
CA THR A 5 22.96 22.73 6.69
C THR A 5 21.46 22.67 6.91
N ALA A 6 20.95 21.68 7.68
CA ALA A 6 19.52 21.56 7.94
C ALA A 6 18.97 22.86 8.57
N PRO A 7 17.76 23.30 8.21
CA PRO A 7 17.26 24.61 8.65
C PRO A 7 16.99 24.69 10.15
N THR A 8 16.68 23.55 10.77
CA THR A 8 16.39 23.41 12.21
C THR A 8 16.85 22.04 12.70
N VAL A 9 17.02 21.88 14.01
CA VAL A 9 17.33 20.58 14.63
C VAL A 9 16.21 19.55 14.41
N SER A 10 14.94 19.97 14.40
CA SER A 10 13.82 19.06 14.08
C SER A 10 13.89 18.57 12.64
N LYS A 11 14.17 19.45 11.67
CA LYS A 11 14.40 19.04 10.28
C LYS A 11 15.62 18.12 10.18
N TYR A 12 16.70 18.40 10.89
CA TYR A 12 17.89 17.53 10.95
C TYR A 12 17.51 16.08 11.33
N LEU A 13 16.78 15.88 12.42
CA LEU A 13 16.36 14.55 12.87
C LEU A 13 15.46 13.84 11.85
N THR A 14 14.44 14.54 11.32
CA THR A 14 13.52 13.94 10.35
C THR A 14 14.20 13.52 9.04
N ARG A 15 15.35 14.14 8.67
CA ARG A 15 16.08 13.79 7.45
C ARG A 15 16.95 12.52 7.57
N PHE A 16 17.21 12.00 8.77
CA PHE A 16 17.87 10.68 8.90
C PHE A 16 17.04 9.55 8.29
N ALA A 17 15.70 9.69 8.28
CA ALA A 17 14.81 8.73 7.64
C ALA A 17 15.08 8.56 6.13
N LEU A 18 15.74 9.54 5.49
CA LEU A 18 16.14 9.43 4.08
C LEU A 18 17.17 8.31 3.88
N ILE A 19 18.18 8.20 4.76
CA ILE A 19 19.23 7.17 4.67
C ILE A 19 18.70 5.81 5.15
N LEU A 20 17.79 5.80 6.12
CA LEU A 20 17.19 4.56 6.64
C LEU A 20 16.03 4.02 5.78
N SER A 21 15.75 4.67 4.65
CA SER A 21 14.71 4.24 3.74
C SER A 21 15.06 2.89 3.10
N LYS A 22 14.09 1.97 3.05
CA LYS A 22 14.24 0.74 2.27
C LYS A 22 14.15 1.09 0.79
N THR A 23 15.27 0.97 0.08
CA THR A 23 15.41 1.36 -1.31
C THR A 23 16.20 0.32 -2.11
N ILE A 24 16.08 0.38 -3.44
CA ILE A 24 16.93 -0.32 -4.40
C ILE A 24 17.80 0.74 -5.08
N THR A 25 19.12 0.62 -4.98
CA THR A 25 20.04 1.51 -5.69
C THR A 25 19.97 1.21 -7.19
N LEU A 26 19.70 2.23 -7.98
CA LEU A 26 19.71 2.15 -9.44
C LEU A 26 21.16 2.20 -9.94
N ASP A 27 21.51 1.31 -10.86
CA ASP A 27 22.84 1.28 -11.46
C ASP A 27 23.01 2.44 -12.45
N VAL A 28 23.57 3.54 -11.94
CA VAL A 28 23.71 4.82 -12.65
C VAL A 28 25.15 5.30 -12.56
N ASN A 29 25.78 5.52 -13.71
CA ASN A 29 27.08 6.17 -13.77
C ASN A 29 26.93 7.69 -13.62
N PHE A 30 27.06 8.19 -12.40
CA PHE A 30 26.94 9.62 -12.10
C PHE A 30 28.01 10.53 -12.75
N SER A 31 29.05 9.97 -13.37
CA SER A 31 29.98 10.76 -14.19
C SER A 31 29.40 11.16 -15.55
N GLU A 32 28.36 10.44 -16.01
CA GLU A 32 27.66 10.69 -17.28
C GLU A 32 26.29 11.35 -17.06
N VAL A 33 25.76 11.32 -15.83
CA VAL A 33 24.45 11.89 -15.50
C VAL A 33 24.49 13.39 -15.25
N ASN A 34 23.65 14.09 -15.99
CA ASN A 34 23.40 15.52 -15.87
C ASN A 34 22.21 15.78 -14.93
N VAL A 35 22.51 16.13 -13.68
CA VAL A 35 21.49 16.56 -12.72
C VAL A 35 21.30 18.08 -12.82
N ILE A 36 20.12 18.51 -13.24
CA ILE A 36 19.78 19.92 -13.47
C ILE A 36 18.72 20.36 -12.45
N ILE A 37 18.95 21.49 -11.79
CA ILE A 37 17.94 22.09 -10.89
C ILE A 37 17.07 23.06 -11.70
N ILE A 38 15.81 22.69 -11.93
CA ILE A 38 14.81 23.55 -12.56
C ILE A 38 13.95 24.25 -11.49
N LYS A 39 13.35 25.40 -11.80
CA LYS A 39 12.53 26.16 -10.84
C LYS A 39 11.25 25.42 -10.48
N ASP A 40 10.69 25.61 -9.29
CA ASP A 40 9.30 25.22 -9.03
C ASP A 40 8.32 26.15 -9.77
N GLU A 41 7.17 25.61 -10.20
CA GLU A 41 6.12 26.40 -10.86
C GLU A 41 5.24 27.08 -9.79
N PRO A 42 5.19 28.42 -9.73
CA PRO A 42 4.43 29.12 -8.71
C PRO A 42 2.93 29.13 -9.02
N CYS A 43 2.11 29.08 -7.97
CA CYS A 43 0.68 29.34 -8.05
C CYS A 43 0.42 30.81 -8.39
N LYS A 44 -0.59 31.08 -9.22
CA LYS A 44 -0.93 32.44 -9.67
C LYS A 44 -2.41 32.74 -9.50
N ASP A 45 -2.72 33.94 -9.03
CA ASP A 45 -4.10 34.43 -8.96
C ASP A 45 -4.70 34.70 -10.35
N GLU A 46 -5.96 35.13 -10.38
CA GLU A 46 -6.68 35.48 -11.61
C GLU A 46 -6.06 36.67 -12.38
N HIS A 47 -5.18 37.45 -11.73
CA HIS A 47 -4.45 38.56 -12.32
C HIS A 47 -3.01 38.20 -12.73
N GLY A 48 -2.59 36.94 -12.50
CA GLY A 48 -1.25 36.45 -12.81
C GLY A 48 -0.19 36.75 -11.76
N ASN A 49 -0.57 37.27 -10.58
CA ASN A 49 0.36 37.52 -9.48
C ASN A 49 0.67 36.21 -8.74
N ILE A 50 1.90 36.07 -8.26
CA ILE A 50 2.32 34.91 -7.46
C ILE A 50 1.59 34.93 -6.12
N VAL A 51 0.91 33.82 -5.81
CA VAL A 51 0.26 33.63 -4.51
C VAL A 51 1.31 33.15 -3.51
N THR A 52 1.36 33.80 -2.34
CA THR A 52 2.28 33.44 -1.26
C THR A 52 1.51 32.93 -0.04
N ASN A 53 2.14 32.07 0.75
CA ASN A 53 1.68 31.75 2.09
C ASN A 53 1.93 32.93 3.06
N ASP A 54 1.52 32.74 4.32
CA ASP A 54 1.64 33.77 5.36
C ASP A 54 3.09 34.13 5.73
N ASP A 55 4.04 33.25 5.43
CA ASP A 55 5.48 33.48 5.60
C ASP A 55 6.11 34.23 4.40
N GLY A 56 5.31 34.55 3.37
CA GLY A 56 5.76 35.22 2.15
C GLY A 56 6.45 34.27 1.16
N GLU A 57 6.40 32.95 1.38
CA GLU A 57 6.92 31.96 0.45
C GLU A 57 5.88 31.68 -0.65
N PRO A 58 6.28 31.64 -1.93
CA PRO A 58 5.37 31.28 -3.02
C PRO A 58 4.74 29.91 -2.81
N LEU A 59 3.41 29.82 -2.99
CA LEU A 59 2.75 28.54 -3.19
C LEU A 59 3.18 27.98 -4.54
N ILE A 60 3.31 26.65 -4.64
CA ILE A 60 3.83 25.99 -5.84
C ILE A 60 2.93 24.83 -6.29
N HIS A 61 2.89 24.62 -7.60
CA HIS A 61 2.18 23.51 -8.24
C HIS A 61 3.02 22.24 -8.29
N THR A 62 4.35 22.32 -8.20
CA THR A 62 5.26 21.19 -8.49
C THR A 62 5.95 20.61 -7.25
N ASP A 63 5.36 20.77 -6.06
CA ASP A 63 6.01 20.32 -4.82
C ASP A 63 6.32 18.82 -4.87
N GLY A 64 7.62 18.49 -4.82
CA GLY A 64 8.07 17.10 -4.72
C GLY A 64 8.20 16.33 -6.03
N THR A 65 7.98 16.94 -7.21
CA THR A 65 8.05 16.22 -8.50
C THR A 65 9.02 16.85 -9.51
N GLY A 66 9.82 15.99 -10.15
CA GLY A 66 10.81 16.33 -11.18
C GLY A 66 10.66 15.48 -12.44
N LEU A 67 11.67 15.47 -13.29
CA LEU A 67 11.68 14.71 -14.54
C LEU A 67 12.94 13.85 -14.63
N ILE A 68 12.85 12.72 -15.34
CA ILE A 68 13.98 11.83 -15.63
C ILE A 68 13.95 11.43 -17.09
N SER A 69 15.14 11.38 -17.71
CA SER A 69 15.29 10.95 -19.09
C SER A 69 14.88 9.48 -19.24
N PHE A 70 14.42 9.16 -20.45
CA PHE A 70 13.84 7.87 -20.75
C PHE A 70 14.82 6.71 -20.55
N ASP A 71 16.07 6.87 -20.98
CA ASP A 71 17.15 5.89 -20.84
C ASP A 71 17.45 5.52 -19.38
N LEU A 72 17.38 6.49 -18.47
CA LEU A 72 17.56 6.25 -17.04
C LEU A 72 16.33 5.59 -16.42
N ALA A 73 15.12 6.02 -16.82
CA ALA A 73 13.87 5.40 -16.35
C ALA A 73 13.79 3.91 -16.74
N MET A 74 14.28 3.54 -17.92
CA MET A 74 14.35 2.16 -18.41
C MET A 74 15.24 1.24 -17.55
N LYS A 75 16.18 1.78 -16.78
CA LYS A 75 17.00 0.99 -15.84
C LYS A 75 16.21 0.61 -14.58
N CYS A 76 15.09 1.28 -14.31
CA CYS A 76 14.28 1.04 -13.13
C CYS A 76 13.43 -0.23 -13.29
N PRO A 77 13.48 -1.20 -12.36
CA PRO A 77 12.61 -2.36 -12.44
C PRO A 77 11.14 -1.94 -12.31
N THR A 78 10.27 -2.51 -13.14
CA THR A 78 8.83 -2.18 -13.19
C THR A 78 8.04 -2.65 -11.97
N SER A 79 8.63 -3.51 -11.14
CA SER A 79 7.96 -4.21 -10.04
C SER A 79 8.50 -3.83 -8.65
N VAL A 80 9.02 -2.61 -8.46
CA VAL A 80 9.54 -2.17 -7.15
C VAL A 80 8.42 -1.60 -6.27
N PHE A 81 8.27 -2.16 -5.06
CA PHE A 81 7.41 -1.61 -4.00
C PHE A 81 8.10 -1.69 -2.64
N LYS A 82 8.28 -0.53 -1.99
CA LYS A 82 8.97 -0.39 -0.68
C LYS A 82 10.36 -1.05 -0.66
N GLY A 83 11.15 -0.83 -1.72
CA GLY A 83 12.50 -1.37 -1.85
C GLY A 83 12.58 -2.88 -2.02
N ASN A 84 11.48 -3.56 -2.40
CA ASN A 84 11.46 -4.98 -2.72
C ASN A 84 10.81 -5.21 -4.10
N PHE A 85 11.17 -6.32 -4.76
CA PHE A 85 10.46 -6.81 -5.94
C PHE A 85 9.07 -7.36 -5.54
N LEU A 86 8.03 -7.00 -6.30
CA LEU A 86 6.67 -7.50 -6.15
C LEU A 86 6.59 -8.97 -6.60
N LYS A 87 6.85 -9.91 -5.68
CA LYS A 87 6.79 -11.37 -5.92
C LYS A 87 5.45 -11.89 -6.48
N GLY A 88 4.34 -11.16 -6.31
CA GLY A 88 3.01 -11.57 -6.78
C GLY A 88 2.71 -11.22 -8.25
N HIS A 89 3.43 -10.27 -8.84
CA HIS A 89 3.19 -9.83 -10.22
C HIS A 89 3.81 -10.77 -11.26
N GLU A 90 4.84 -11.54 -10.91
CA GLU A 90 5.45 -12.51 -11.83
C GLU A 90 4.43 -13.54 -12.36
N LEU A 91 3.43 -13.93 -11.56
CA LEU A 91 2.35 -14.85 -11.96
C LEU A 91 1.24 -14.17 -12.80
N GLN A 92 1.04 -12.87 -12.62
CA GLN A 92 0.07 -12.08 -13.38
C GLN A 92 0.65 -11.69 -14.75
N ASP A 93 1.92 -11.28 -14.75
CA ASP A 93 2.66 -10.82 -15.92
C ASP A 93 3.04 -12.00 -16.84
N THR A 94 3.23 -13.21 -16.30
CA THR A 94 3.44 -14.42 -17.11
C THR A 94 2.22 -14.77 -17.98
N VAL A 95 1.00 -14.45 -17.55
CA VAL A 95 -0.24 -14.66 -18.33
C VAL A 95 -0.44 -13.58 -19.40
N ASP A 96 -0.10 -12.32 -19.10
CA ASP A 96 -0.14 -11.23 -20.08
C ASP A 96 1.05 -11.27 -21.07
N SER A 97 2.13 -11.98 -20.72
CA SER A 97 3.38 -12.08 -21.51
C SER A 97 3.23 -12.82 -22.85
N GLU A 98 2.22 -13.69 -23.02
CA GLU A 98 2.00 -14.36 -24.31
C GLU A 98 1.43 -13.40 -25.38
N LYS A 99 0.86 -12.26 -24.99
CA LYS A 99 0.32 -11.26 -25.94
C LYS A 99 1.15 -9.98 -26.07
N HIS A 100 2.02 -9.64 -25.12
CA HIS A 100 2.68 -8.32 -25.07
C HIS A 100 4.21 -8.38 -25.02
N ARG A 101 4.81 -9.49 -25.48
CA ARG A 101 6.24 -9.84 -25.39
C ARG A 101 7.25 -8.87 -26.04
N TYR A 102 6.80 -7.70 -26.54
CA TYR A 102 7.63 -6.72 -27.27
C TYR A 102 7.52 -5.27 -26.78
N LEU A 103 6.79 -4.97 -25.69
CA LEU A 103 6.77 -3.62 -25.13
C LEU A 103 7.79 -3.49 -24.01
N LEU A 104 8.87 -2.73 -24.27
CA LEU A 104 9.78 -2.22 -23.24
C LEU A 104 8.95 -1.53 -22.16
N SER A 105 8.84 -2.16 -20.99
CA SER A 105 8.03 -1.64 -19.88
C SER A 105 8.97 -0.90 -18.92
N TYR A 106 8.70 0.38 -18.70
CA TYR A 106 9.35 1.23 -17.70
C TYR A 106 8.26 1.93 -16.87
N PRO A 107 8.52 2.22 -15.60
CA PRO A 107 7.56 2.93 -14.77
C PRO A 107 7.40 4.39 -15.24
N LEU A 108 6.15 4.88 -15.26
CA LEU A 108 5.80 6.26 -15.58
C LEU A 108 6.38 7.24 -14.55
N LEU A 109 6.21 6.89 -13.27
CA LEU A 109 6.70 7.66 -12.13
C LEU A 109 7.58 6.80 -11.24
N ILE A 110 8.66 7.38 -10.75
CA ILE A 110 9.59 6.74 -9.82
C ILE A 110 9.69 7.61 -8.57
N GLN A 111 9.26 7.08 -7.42
CA GLN A 111 9.57 7.69 -6.13
C GLN A 111 11.00 7.33 -5.75
N PHE A 112 11.80 8.34 -5.42
CA PHE A 112 13.23 8.16 -5.20
C PHE A 112 13.76 8.93 -3.98
N ARG A 113 14.97 8.54 -3.58
CA ARG A 113 15.90 9.36 -2.80
C ARG A 113 17.17 9.49 -3.63
N MET A 114 17.75 10.67 -3.66
CA MET A 114 19.02 10.88 -4.35
C MET A 114 19.99 11.63 -3.46
N PHE A 115 21.19 11.09 -3.36
CA PHE A 115 22.33 11.77 -2.75
C PHE A 115 23.22 12.21 -3.90
N TYR A 116 23.46 13.52 -4.02
CA TYR A 116 24.19 14.07 -5.15
C TYR A 116 25.00 15.30 -4.75
N ASN A 117 26.33 15.19 -4.86
CA ASN A 117 27.28 16.27 -4.56
C ASN A 117 26.98 16.98 -3.23
N GLY A 118 26.72 16.21 -2.16
CA GLY A 118 26.42 16.74 -0.83
C GLY A 118 24.94 17.06 -0.55
N ASN A 119 24.10 17.19 -1.59
CA ASN A 119 22.65 17.37 -1.45
C ASN A 119 21.96 16.05 -1.09
N ALA A 120 20.81 16.15 -0.40
CA ALA A 120 19.86 15.05 -0.27
C ALA A 120 18.50 15.47 -0.84
N VAL A 121 18.03 14.71 -1.82
CA VAL A 121 16.84 15.00 -2.62
C VAL A 121 15.81 13.89 -2.38
N LYS A 122 14.54 14.27 -2.21
CA LYS A 122 13.40 13.35 -2.09
C LYS A 122 12.27 13.86 -2.98
N GLY A 123 11.67 12.95 -3.75
CA GLY A 123 10.48 13.25 -4.53
C GLY A 123 10.09 12.11 -5.47
N THR A 124 9.32 12.47 -6.49
CA THR A 124 9.04 11.65 -7.66
C THR A 124 9.72 12.22 -8.91
N VAL A 125 10.03 11.38 -9.88
CA VAL A 125 10.40 11.79 -11.24
C VAL A 125 9.48 11.15 -12.27
N LEU A 126 9.02 11.96 -13.21
CA LEU A 126 8.27 11.54 -14.40
C LEU A 126 9.23 11.20 -15.54
N ALA A 127 9.05 10.05 -16.18
CA ALA A 127 9.78 9.70 -17.39
C ALA A 127 9.35 10.61 -18.56
N ASP A 128 10.30 11.36 -19.11
CA ASP A 128 10.05 12.36 -20.16
C ASP A 128 11.02 12.16 -21.34
N LYS A 129 10.47 11.80 -22.50
CA LYS A 129 11.22 11.54 -23.75
C LYS A 129 11.82 12.79 -24.38
N ARG A 130 11.38 13.99 -23.97
CA ARG A 130 11.94 15.25 -24.48
C ARG A 130 13.30 15.55 -23.86
N LEU A 131 13.64 14.89 -22.74
CA LEU A 131 14.93 15.07 -22.09
C LEU A 131 16.04 14.36 -22.87
N PRO A 132 17.23 14.98 -22.98
CA PRO A 132 18.42 14.28 -23.44
C PRO A 132 18.75 13.09 -22.55
N ASP A 133 19.39 12.07 -23.12
CA ASP A 133 19.85 10.90 -22.38
C ASP A 133 20.71 11.29 -21.16
N ASN A 134 20.67 10.46 -20.12
CA ASN A 134 21.36 10.67 -18.86
C ASN A 134 21.01 11.98 -18.13
N THR A 135 19.77 12.46 -18.22
CA THR A 135 19.35 13.73 -17.59
C THR A 135 18.34 13.53 -16.48
N ILE A 136 18.54 14.20 -15.34
CA ILE A 136 17.58 14.25 -14.23
C ILE A 136 17.29 15.71 -13.90
N HIS A 137 16.03 16.12 -13.99
CA HIS A 137 15.59 17.43 -13.51
C HIS A 137 15.01 17.31 -12.11
N ILE A 138 15.57 18.08 -11.17
CA ILE A 138 15.07 18.20 -9.79
C ILE A 138 14.65 19.64 -9.50
N ARG A 139 13.82 19.85 -8.49
CA ARG A 139 13.33 21.17 -8.08
C ARG A 139 13.78 21.56 -6.68
N PRO A 140 13.85 22.86 -6.34
CA PRO A 140 14.15 23.33 -4.98
C PRO A 140 13.32 22.66 -3.89
N SER A 141 12.00 22.49 -4.12
CA SER A 141 11.08 21.79 -3.20
C SER A 141 11.55 20.37 -2.84
N MET A 142 12.23 19.67 -3.76
CA MET A 142 12.73 18.30 -3.57
C MET A 142 14.02 18.24 -2.74
N ILE A 143 14.78 19.33 -2.66
CA ILE A 143 16.08 19.38 -1.96
C ILE A 143 15.83 19.54 -0.46
N LYS A 144 15.97 18.43 0.27
CA LYS A 144 15.69 18.39 1.71
C LYS A 144 16.91 18.77 2.56
N ILE A 145 18.12 18.60 2.03
CA ILE A 145 19.41 19.04 2.58
C ILE A 145 20.23 19.62 1.44
N LYS A 146 20.78 20.83 1.62
CA LYS A 146 21.60 21.51 0.62
C LYS A 146 23.08 21.15 0.81
N ALA A 147 23.83 21.15 -0.27
CA ALA A 147 25.27 21.08 -0.21
C ALA A 147 25.83 22.35 0.45
N ASP A 148 26.65 22.19 1.48
CA ASP A 148 27.54 23.24 1.97
C ASP A 148 28.68 23.51 0.96
N SER A 149 28.66 24.69 0.35
CA SER A 149 29.69 25.15 -0.61
C SER A 149 31.03 25.49 0.04
N SER A 150 31.07 25.69 1.37
CA SER A 150 32.29 26.00 2.11
C SER A 150 33.09 24.77 2.54
N SER A 151 32.44 23.60 2.57
CA SER A 151 33.04 22.30 2.89
C SER A 151 33.74 21.70 1.67
N SER A 152 34.89 22.27 1.28
CA SER A 152 35.77 21.69 0.26
C SER A 152 36.59 20.54 0.85
N GLY A 153 36.53 19.34 0.26
CA GLY A 153 37.38 18.20 0.64
C GLY A 153 36.70 17.07 1.43
N VAL A 154 35.40 17.16 1.72
CA VAL A 154 34.64 16.03 2.27
C VAL A 154 34.27 15.07 1.15
N GLN A 155 34.63 13.79 1.28
CA GLN A 155 34.24 12.79 0.30
C GLN A 155 32.71 12.65 0.27
N THR A 156 32.13 12.91 -0.90
CA THR A 156 30.70 12.67 -1.14
C THR A 156 30.55 11.42 -2.00
N PHE A 157 29.38 10.78 -1.92
CA PHE A 157 28.98 9.73 -2.83
C PHE A 157 27.69 10.15 -3.52
N ASN A 158 27.52 9.65 -4.74
CA ASN A 158 26.31 9.85 -5.52
C ASN A 158 25.52 8.54 -5.57
N SER A 159 24.21 8.61 -5.39
CA SER A 159 23.32 7.45 -5.39
C SER A 159 21.92 7.87 -5.81
N PHE A 160 21.28 7.07 -6.67
CA PHE A 160 19.87 7.19 -7.02
C PHE A 160 19.16 5.95 -6.48
N GLU A 161 18.24 6.16 -5.54
CA GLU A 161 17.66 5.09 -4.75
C GLU A 161 16.15 5.03 -4.96
N VAL A 162 15.70 3.96 -5.60
CA VAL A 162 14.30 3.72 -5.93
C VAL A 162 13.56 3.18 -4.72
N VAL A 163 12.42 3.79 -4.42
CA VAL A 163 11.57 3.44 -3.28
C VAL A 163 10.41 2.58 -3.74
N THR A 164 9.73 3.08 -4.76
CA THR A 164 8.58 2.47 -5.42
C THR A 164 8.41 3.14 -6.77
N ALA A 165 7.71 2.47 -7.67
CA ALA A 165 7.35 2.99 -8.97
C ALA A 165 5.83 2.96 -9.18
N SER A 166 5.34 3.72 -10.16
CA SER A 166 4.00 3.56 -10.71
C SER A 166 3.85 2.14 -11.25
N HIS A 167 2.82 1.43 -10.81
CA HIS A 167 2.52 0.06 -11.20
C HIS A 167 1.01 -0.10 -11.32
N ARG A 168 0.57 -1.26 -11.82
CA ARG A 168 -0.85 -1.58 -11.93
C ARG A 168 -1.52 -1.42 -10.56
N PRO A 169 -2.55 -0.56 -10.44
CA PRO A 169 -3.19 -0.33 -9.17
C PRO A 169 -3.84 -1.64 -8.67
N ARG A 170 -3.69 -1.90 -7.38
CA ARG A 170 -4.42 -2.98 -6.71
C ARG A 170 -5.90 -2.60 -6.60
N LYS A 171 -6.72 -3.61 -6.31
CA LYS A 171 -8.13 -3.40 -5.94
C LYS A 171 -8.24 -2.28 -4.90
N ALA A 172 -9.05 -1.27 -5.17
CA ALA A 172 -9.27 -0.20 -4.22
C ALA A 172 -10.21 -0.65 -3.10
N PHE A 173 -9.96 -0.13 -1.92
CA PHE A 173 -10.78 -0.34 -0.75
C PHE A 173 -11.20 1.00 -0.18
N THR A 174 -12.41 1.03 0.36
CA THR A 174 -12.88 2.14 1.16
C THR A 174 -12.11 2.22 2.49
N SER A 175 -12.33 3.30 3.23
CA SER A 175 -11.94 3.42 4.64
C SER A 175 -13.10 4.05 5.40
N ARG A 176 -13.11 3.97 6.75
CA ARG A 176 -14.14 4.66 7.55
C ARG A 176 -14.21 6.16 7.26
N TYR A 177 -13.06 6.81 7.03
CA TYR A 177 -13.01 8.23 6.68
C TYR A 177 -13.64 8.48 5.31
N LEU A 178 -13.27 7.67 4.30
CA LEU A 178 -13.80 7.82 2.95
C LEU A 178 -15.32 7.54 2.90
N ILE A 179 -15.80 6.48 3.57
CA ILE A 179 -17.24 6.19 3.69
C ILE A 179 -17.97 7.35 4.34
N ALA A 180 -17.45 7.86 5.46
CA ALA A 180 -18.08 8.96 6.17
C ALA A 180 -18.16 10.23 5.31
N LEU A 181 -17.08 10.61 4.64
CA LEU A 181 -17.04 11.78 3.75
C LEU A 181 -17.95 11.61 2.53
N LEU A 182 -17.93 10.45 1.86
CA LEU A 182 -18.81 10.16 0.74
C LEU A 182 -20.29 10.21 1.17
N HIS A 183 -20.62 9.62 2.32
CA HIS A 183 -21.97 9.63 2.85
C HIS A 183 -22.44 11.05 3.22
N TYR A 184 -21.56 11.84 3.86
CA TYR A 184 -21.84 13.25 4.13
C TYR A 184 -22.05 14.07 2.85
N GLY A 185 -21.31 13.74 1.79
CA GLY A 185 -21.50 14.31 0.45
C GLY A 185 -22.75 13.81 -0.28
N GLY A 186 -23.60 12.97 0.33
CA GLY A 186 -24.89 12.57 -0.22
C GLY A 186 -24.97 11.14 -0.77
N VAL A 187 -23.89 10.35 -0.68
CA VAL A 187 -23.94 8.93 -1.08
C VAL A 187 -24.81 8.13 -0.10
N PRO A 188 -25.85 7.42 -0.57
CA PRO A 188 -26.81 6.75 0.31
C PRO A 188 -26.20 5.57 1.09
N ASP A 189 -26.78 5.24 2.25
CA ASP A 189 -26.39 4.10 3.08
C ASP A 189 -26.48 2.78 2.29
N GLU A 190 -27.54 2.66 1.48
CA GLU A 190 -27.84 1.49 0.66
C GLU A 190 -26.66 1.11 -0.24
N TYR A 191 -25.96 2.10 -0.81
CA TYR A 191 -24.80 1.87 -1.67
C TYR A 191 -23.68 1.14 -0.92
N PHE A 192 -23.36 1.57 0.31
CA PHE A 192 -22.31 0.95 1.11
C PHE A 192 -22.73 -0.44 1.61
N MET A 193 -24.01 -0.62 1.94
CA MET A 193 -24.55 -1.90 2.40
C MET A 193 -24.62 -2.93 1.27
N GLU A 194 -24.90 -2.50 0.03
CA GLU A 194 -24.80 -3.35 -1.17
C GLU A 194 -23.36 -3.77 -1.45
N LEU A 195 -22.40 -2.83 -1.40
CA LEU A 195 -20.97 -3.15 -1.54
C LEU A 195 -20.52 -4.16 -0.46
N LEU A 196 -20.94 -3.95 0.78
CA LEU A 196 -20.64 -4.87 1.87
C LEU A 196 -21.26 -6.24 1.66
N GLY A 197 -22.52 -6.30 1.23
CA GLY A 197 -23.23 -7.54 0.93
C GLY A 197 -22.52 -8.36 -0.14
N LYS A 198 -22.13 -7.72 -1.25
CA LYS A 198 -21.33 -8.34 -2.32
C LYS A 198 -19.99 -8.85 -1.80
N ALA A 199 -19.27 -8.03 -1.02
CA ALA A 199 -17.98 -8.42 -0.46
C ALA A 199 -18.08 -9.62 0.50
N LEU A 200 -19.10 -9.64 1.36
CA LEU A 200 -19.35 -10.78 2.25
C LEU A 200 -19.71 -12.05 1.48
N GLU A 201 -20.52 -11.92 0.43
CA GLU A 201 -20.89 -13.05 -0.43
C GLU A 201 -19.68 -13.63 -1.16
N ASP A 202 -18.80 -12.79 -1.72
CA ASP A 202 -17.55 -13.21 -2.37
C ASP A 202 -16.65 -13.97 -1.38
N VAL A 203 -16.47 -13.45 -0.15
CA VAL A 203 -15.69 -14.11 0.90
C VAL A 203 -16.28 -15.46 1.32
N ASN A 204 -17.61 -15.56 1.35
CA ASN A 204 -18.29 -16.82 1.69
C ASN A 204 -18.12 -17.87 0.58
N LYS A 205 -18.15 -17.45 -0.70
CA LYS A 205 -17.93 -18.33 -1.85
C LYS A 205 -16.47 -18.81 -1.95
N ALA A 206 -15.52 -17.96 -1.56
CA ALA A 206 -14.08 -18.24 -1.61
C ALA A 206 -13.63 -19.45 -0.78
N ARG A 207 -14.48 -20.03 0.07
CA ARG A 207 -14.18 -21.29 0.77
C ARG A 207 -14.46 -22.54 -0.04
N ASN A 208 -15.33 -22.45 -1.04
CA ASN A 208 -15.91 -23.62 -1.71
C ASN A 208 -15.70 -23.59 -3.23
N LYS A 209 -15.49 -22.42 -3.84
CA LYS A 209 -15.30 -22.25 -5.29
C LYS A 209 -13.87 -21.87 -5.62
N ALA A 210 -13.19 -22.68 -6.43
CA ALA A 210 -11.78 -22.51 -6.76
C ALA A 210 -11.42 -21.11 -7.33
N GLY A 211 -12.26 -20.55 -8.21
CA GLY A 211 -12.04 -19.20 -8.77
C GLY A 211 -12.06 -18.09 -7.70
N ASP A 212 -13.07 -18.09 -6.83
CA ASP A 212 -13.17 -17.13 -5.72
C ASP A 212 -12.05 -17.36 -4.67
N SER A 213 -11.65 -18.62 -4.45
CA SER A 213 -10.53 -18.98 -3.57
C SER A 213 -9.20 -18.43 -4.08
N LEU A 214 -8.99 -18.42 -5.40
CA LEU A 214 -7.75 -17.92 -6.02
C LEU A 214 -7.62 -16.42 -5.81
N GLU A 215 -8.69 -15.64 -5.98
CA GLU A 215 -8.67 -14.19 -5.73
C GLU A 215 -8.27 -13.90 -4.27
N VAL A 216 -8.90 -14.58 -3.29
CA VAL A 216 -8.57 -14.42 -1.87
C VAL A 216 -7.12 -14.82 -1.57
N ALA A 217 -6.64 -15.91 -2.16
CA ALA A 217 -5.26 -16.38 -1.99
C ALA A 217 -4.23 -15.39 -2.57
N LEU A 218 -4.49 -14.83 -3.75
CA LEU A 218 -3.62 -13.83 -4.36
C LEU A 218 -3.61 -12.51 -3.57
N ASN A 219 -4.77 -12.08 -3.05
CA ASN A 219 -4.87 -10.89 -2.20
C ASN A 219 -4.08 -11.03 -0.88
N HIS A 220 -3.83 -12.25 -0.44
CA HIS A 220 -3.15 -12.59 0.81
C HIS A 220 -1.86 -13.39 0.60
N ALA A 221 -1.24 -13.25 -0.57
CA ALA A 221 -0.01 -13.92 -0.96
C ALA A 221 1.14 -13.80 0.06
N ASP A 222 1.17 -12.71 0.82
CA ASP A 222 2.16 -12.45 1.87
C ASP A 222 2.01 -13.36 3.09
N MET A 223 0.83 -13.96 3.31
CA MET A 223 0.55 -14.79 4.48
C MET A 223 1.15 -16.19 4.41
N ASP A 224 1.28 -16.75 3.20
CA ASP A 224 1.69 -18.14 2.99
C ASP A 224 2.67 -18.34 1.81
N ASP A 225 3.31 -17.25 1.36
CA ASP A 225 4.30 -17.26 0.27
C ASP A 225 3.71 -17.83 -1.04
N LEU A 226 2.49 -17.40 -1.37
CA LEU A 226 1.71 -17.82 -2.55
C LEU A 226 1.32 -19.31 -2.57
N MET A 227 1.53 -20.07 -1.48
CA MET A 227 1.32 -21.52 -1.50
C MET A 227 -0.14 -21.89 -1.81
N SER A 228 -1.12 -21.23 -1.19
CA SER A 228 -2.54 -21.50 -1.44
C SER A 228 -2.91 -21.22 -2.91
N ALA A 229 -2.40 -20.13 -3.48
CA ALA A 229 -2.61 -19.81 -4.89
C ALA A 229 -2.01 -20.88 -5.79
N ARG A 230 -0.80 -21.37 -5.48
CA ARG A 230 -0.13 -22.45 -6.21
C ARG A 230 -0.88 -23.77 -6.15
N MET A 231 -1.41 -24.14 -4.99
CA MET A 231 -2.24 -25.35 -4.85
C MET A 231 -3.48 -25.27 -5.74
N ILE A 232 -4.18 -24.14 -5.74
CA ILE A 232 -5.38 -23.92 -6.57
C ILE A 232 -5.01 -23.93 -8.06
N LEU A 233 -3.92 -23.27 -8.45
CA LEU A 233 -3.42 -23.26 -9.83
C LEU A 233 -2.94 -24.64 -10.29
N ALA A 234 -2.47 -25.49 -9.38
CA ALA A 234 -2.14 -26.89 -9.64
C ALA A 234 -3.41 -27.76 -9.87
N GLY A 235 -4.61 -27.21 -9.64
CA GLY A 235 -5.89 -27.90 -9.78
C GLY A 235 -6.43 -28.48 -8.47
N ILE A 236 -5.71 -28.34 -7.36
CA ILE A 236 -6.16 -28.82 -6.04
C ILE A 236 -7.36 -28.00 -5.62
N GLN A 237 -8.51 -28.66 -5.49
CA GLN A 237 -9.73 -27.98 -5.07
C GLN A 237 -9.67 -27.68 -3.57
N PRO A 238 -10.14 -26.50 -3.11
CA PRO A 238 -10.22 -26.17 -1.69
C PRO A 238 -10.91 -27.26 -0.88
N LYS A 239 -12.03 -27.81 -1.36
CA LYS A 239 -12.79 -28.87 -0.67
C LYS A 239 -12.02 -30.19 -0.45
N ASP A 240 -10.97 -30.44 -1.22
CA ASP A 240 -10.25 -31.73 -1.23
C ASP A 240 -9.00 -31.71 -0.33
N GLU A 241 -8.55 -30.53 0.12
CA GLU A 241 -7.31 -30.38 0.89
C GLU A 241 -7.53 -29.53 2.17
N ALA A 242 -7.29 -30.14 3.33
CA ALA A 242 -7.59 -29.56 4.64
C ALA A 242 -6.71 -28.34 5.00
N PHE A 243 -5.42 -28.36 4.67
CA PHE A 243 -4.53 -27.23 4.94
C PHE A 243 -4.89 -25.99 4.10
N LEU A 244 -5.28 -26.17 2.84
CA LEU A 244 -5.79 -25.13 1.95
C LEU A 244 -7.07 -24.50 2.49
N GLN A 245 -8.03 -25.31 2.93
CA GLN A 245 -9.24 -24.79 3.62
C GLN A 245 -8.89 -23.99 4.86
N TYR A 246 -7.92 -24.47 5.63
CA TYR A 246 -7.46 -23.78 6.84
C TYR A 246 -6.84 -22.42 6.50
N GLN A 247 -5.96 -22.34 5.50
CA GLN A 247 -5.37 -21.08 5.05
C GLN A 247 -6.42 -20.11 4.50
N LEU A 248 -7.30 -20.57 3.61
CA LEU A 248 -8.42 -19.77 3.11
C LEU A 248 -9.34 -19.31 4.25
N GLY A 249 -9.55 -20.14 5.28
CA GLY A 249 -10.26 -19.77 6.50
C GLY A 249 -9.61 -18.61 7.26
N LEU A 250 -8.28 -18.60 7.37
CA LEU A 250 -7.52 -17.50 7.97
C LEU A 250 -7.56 -16.22 7.13
N MET A 251 -7.43 -16.34 5.80
CA MET A 251 -7.48 -15.22 4.86
C MET A 251 -8.87 -14.56 4.86
N THR A 252 -9.93 -15.35 4.70
CA THR A 252 -11.32 -14.88 4.77
C THR A 252 -11.66 -14.24 6.11
N LYS A 253 -11.12 -14.76 7.23
CA LYS A 253 -11.25 -14.11 8.55
C LYS A 253 -10.56 -12.74 8.60
N LYS A 254 -9.39 -12.59 7.97
CA LYS A 254 -8.66 -11.32 7.87
C LYS A 254 -9.44 -10.31 7.02
N GLU A 255 -10.05 -10.74 5.91
CA GLU A 255 -10.92 -9.88 5.08
C GLU A 255 -12.14 -9.39 5.85
N ARG A 256 -12.88 -10.29 6.53
CA ARG A 256 -14.02 -9.90 7.37
C ARG A 256 -13.61 -8.89 8.45
N LYS A 257 -12.43 -9.06 9.07
CA LYS A 257 -11.90 -8.07 10.01
C LYS A 257 -11.59 -6.72 9.33
N GLY A 258 -11.13 -6.75 8.08
CA GLY A 258 -10.99 -5.55 7.25
C GLY A 258 -12.34 -4.87 7.00
N PHE A 259 -13.40 -5.63 6.72
CA PHE A 259 -14.75 -5.09 6.48
C PHE A 259 -15.31 -4.41 7.73
N GLN A 260 -15.11 -4.97 8.94
CA GLN A 260 -15.42 -4.29 10.21
C GLN A 260 -14.72 -2.93 10.31
N GLN A 261 -13.53 -2.80 9.72
CA GLN A 261 -12.72 -1.58 9.69
C GLN A 261 -13.05 -0.67 8.50
N GLY A 262 -14.15 -0.92 7.78
CA GLY A 262 -14.60 -0.14 6.64
C GLY A 262 -13.72 -0.31 5.38
N LYS A 263 -12.92 -1.38 5.29
CA LYS A 263 -12.12 -1.73 4.10
C LYS A 263 -12.93 -2.58 3.13
N ILE A 264 -13.95 -2.00 2.53
CA ILE A 264 -14.84 -2.69 1.61
C ILE A 264 -14.28 -2.52 0.19
N PRO A 265 -14.14 -3.59 -0.61
CA PRO A 265 -13.75 -3.48 -2.01
C PRO A 265 -14.73 -2.61 -2.78
N ILE A 266 -14.22 -1.74 -3.66
CA ILE A 266 -15.04 -0.86 -4.48
C ILE A 266 -14.52 -0.82 -5.92
N ASP A 267 -15.45 -1.03 -6.86
CA ASP A 267 -15.17 -1.10 -8.29
C ASP A 267 -15.05 0.32 -8.90
N ASP A 268 -14.37 0.43 -10.05
CA ASP A 268 -14.11 1.70 -10.75
C ASP A 268 -13.41 2.76 -9.89
N CYS A 269 -12.54 2.28 -8.99
CA CYS A 269 -11.77 3.08 -8.05
C CYS A 269 -10.33 2.56 -7.99
N TYR A 270 -9.36 3.47 -7.96
CA TYR A 270 -7.94 3.13 -8.04
C TYR A 270 -7.10 4.08 -7.20
N TYR A 271 -5.99 3.59 -6.67
CA TYR A 271 -4.96 4.43 -6.07
C TYR A 271 -3.85 4.66 -7.10
N LEU A 272 -3.65 5.90 -7.53
CA LEU A 272 -2.65 6.28 -8.53
C LEU A 272 -1.66 7.28 -7.95
N MET A 273 -0.39 7.17 -8.33
CA MET A 273 0.62 8.16 -7.94
C MET A 273 0.37 9.47 -8.69
N GLY A 274 0.48 10.59 -7.99
CA GLY A 274 0.28 11.91 -8.59
C GLY A 274 1.55 12.58 -9.07
N THR A 275 1.42 13.35 -10.14
CA THR A 275 2.43 14.30 -10.63
C THR A 275 1.74 15.49 -11.32
N THR A 276 2.52 16.40 -11.89
CA THR A 276 2.02 17.57 -12.62
C THR A 276 1.98 17.32 -14.12
N ASP A 277 1.05 17.97 -14.81
CA ASP A 277 0.95 17.96 -16.27
C ASP A 277 2.20 18.58 -16.91
N PRO A 278 3.00 17.79 -17.68
CA PRO A 278 4.24 18.27 -18.30
C PRO A 278 4.01 19.16 -19.53
N THR A 279 2.75 19.35 -19.95
CA THR A 279 2.34 20.21 -21.08
C THR A 279 1.82 21.57 -20.63
N GLY A 280 1.35 21.69 -19.38
CA GLY A 280 0.71 22.90 -18.85
C GLY A 280 -0.62 23.25 -19.52
N THR A 281 -1.32 22.26 -20.09
CA THR A 281 -2.57 22.46 -20.83
C THR A 281 -3.82 22.27 -19.96
N LEU A 282 -3.71 21.52 -18.85
CA LEU A 282 -4.83 21.31 -17.94
C LEU A 282 -5.26 22.60 -17.23
N LYS A 283 -6.57 22.84 -17.21
CA LYS A 283 -7.21 23.91 -16.44
C LYS A 283 -7.31 23.55 -14.95
N PRO A 284 -7.57 24.52 -14.05
CA PRO A 284 -7.56 24.29 -12.60
C PRO A 284 -8.52 23.19 -12.10
N ASP A 285 -9.64 22.92 -12.80
CA ASP A 285 -10.62 21.88 -12.44
C ASP A 285 -10.45 20.56 -13.22
N GLN A 286 -9.35 20.44 -13.97
CA GLN A 286 -9.07 19.30 -14.84
C GLN A 286 -7.90 18.47 -14.32
N VAL A 287 -7.98 17.16 -14.56
CA VAL A 287 -6.87 16.20 -14.35
C VAL A 287 -6.73 15.34 -15.59
N CYS A 288 -5.55 14.77 -15.83
CA CYS A 288 -5.39 13.70 -16.80
C CYS A 288 -5.05 12.41 -16.05
N ILE A 289 -5.69 11.29 -16.40
CA ILE A 289 -5.49 10.01 -15.72
C ILE A 289 -5.13 8.98 -16.77
N ILE A 290 -3.94 8.39 -16.65
CA ILE A 290 -3.55 7.23 -17.47
C ILE A 290 -3.84 5.97 -16.66
N HIS A 291 -4.84 5.20 -17.08
CA HIS A 291 -5.14 3.89 -16.51
C HIS A 291 -5.00 2.84 -17.60
N ASP A 292 -4.18 1.80 -17.42
CA ASP A 292 -3.82 0.88 -18.50
C ASP A 292 -3.27 1.63 -19.75
N ASN A 293 -3.86 1.41 -20.93
CA ASN A 293 -3.42 1.98 -22.21
C ASN A 293 -4.31 3.15 -22.68
N HIS A 294 -5.07 3.78 -21.78
CA HIS A 294 -5.99 4.84 -22.17
C HIS A 294 -6.04 5.96 -21.14
N GLN A 295 -6.28 7.17 -21.64
CA GLN A 295 -6.59 8.31 -20.80
C GLN A 295 -8.07 8.29 -20.45
N VAL A 296 -8.39 8.37 -19.17
CA VAL A 296 -9.77 8.44 -18.68
C VAL A 296 -10.35 9.81 -19.04
N SER A 297 -11.62 9.83 -19.47
CA SER A 297 -12.34 11.06 -19.80
C SER A 297 -13.67 11.14 -19.04
N GLY A 298 -14.07 12.35 -18.67
CA GLY A 298 -15.35 12.62 -17.99
C GLY A 298 -15.20 13.05 -16.54
N LYS A 299 -16.29 13.02 -15.77
CA LYS A 299 -16.25 13.44 -14.36
C LYS A 299 -15.61 12.35 -13.50
N VAL A 300 -14.78 12.76 -12.55
CA VAL A 300 -14.08 11.87 -11.61
C VAL A 300 -14.10 12.46 -10.20
N LEU A 301 -14.03 11.59 -9.20
CA LEU A 301 -13.74 11.95 -7.82
C LEU A 301 -12.26 11.69 -7.52
N VAL A 302 -11.60 12.62 -6.83
CA VAL A 302 -10.21 12.49 -6.41
C VAL A 302 -10.10 12.79 -4.92
N TYR A 303 -9.35 11.97 -4.18
CA TYR A 303 -9.16 12.09 -2.74
C TYR A 303 -7.78 11.59 -2.34
N LYS A 304 -7.10 12.30 -1.44
CA LYS A 304 -5.88 11.82 -0.79
C LYS A 304 -6.19 11.24 0.58
N HIS A 305 -5.85 9.96 0.78
CA HIS A 305 -6.08 9.27 2.05
C HIS A 305 -4.90 9.45 3.02
N PRO A 306 -5.14 9.68 4.32
CA PRO A 306 -6.38 10.11 4.97
C PRO A 306 -6.56 11.64 4.94
N GLY A 307 -7.60 12.11 4.25
CA GLY A 307 -8.20 13.43 4.43
C GLY A 307 -9.42 13.37 5.35
N LEU A 308 -9.62 14.42 6.15
CA LEU A 308 -10.69 14.58 7.15
C LEU A 308 -11.60 15.79 6.90
N HIS A 309 -11.23 16.74 6.05
CA HIS A 309 -12.08 17.87 5.73
C HIS A 309 -13.24 17.44 4.82
N PHE A 310 -14.40 18.06 5.00
CA PHE A 310 -15.59 17.78 4.17
C PHE A 310 -15.34 18.03 2.67
N GLY A 311 -14.40 18.93 2.36
CA GLY A 311 -14.00 19.28 1.01
C GLY A 311 -12.80 18.53 0.44
N ASP A 312 -12.22 17.53 1.13
CA ASP A 312 -11.03 16.83 0.60
C ASP A 312 -11.33 15.89 -0.58
N ILE A 313 -12.60 15.56 -0.81
CA ILE A 313 -13.01 14.79 -2.00
C ILE A 313 -13.42 15.78 -3.07
N HIS A 314 -12.65 15.85 -4.13
CA HIS A 314 -12.85 16.79 -5.23
C HIS A 314 -13.60 16.10 -6.38
N LYS A 315 -14.56 16.81 -6.99
CA LYS A 315 -15.24 16.41 -8.22
C LYS A 315 -14.62 17.16 -9.40
N LEU A 316 -13.78 16.49 -10.16
CA LEU A 316 -12.95 17.07 -11.22
C LEU A 316 -13.33 16.54 -12.61
N THR A 317 -12.74 17.09 -13.66
CA THR A 317 -12.92 16.62 -15.04
C THR A 317 -11.64 15.94 -15.54
N ALA A 318 -11.68 14.62 -15.71
CA ALA A 318 -10.66 13.88 -16.43
C ALA A 318 -10.69 14.29 -17.91
N THR A 319 -9.58 14.84 -18.39
CA THR A 319 -9.44 15.46 -19.70
C THR A 319 -8.28 14.82 -20.46
N TYR A 320 -8.53 14.49 -21.73
CA TYR A 320 -7.52 13.98 -22.63
C TYR A 320 -6.50 15.06 -22.98
N ILE A 321 -5.20 14.76 -22.85
CA ILE A 321 -4.10 15.60 -23.29
C ILE A 321 -3.55 15.02 -24.60
N ASP A 322 -3.71 15.79 -25.67
CA ASP A 322 -3.18 15.45 -26.99
C ASP A 322 -1.64 15.49 -27.00
N GLY A 323 -1.02 14.50 -27.65
CA GLY A 323 0.44 14.37 -27.70
C GLY A 323 1.12 13.92 -26.38
N LEU A 324 0.38 13.63 -25.30
CA LEU A 324 1.01 13.20 -24.03
C LEU A 324 1.84 11.92 -24.20
N GLU A 325 1.40 10.99 -25.04
CA GLU A 325 2.12 9.75 -25.37
C GLU A 325 3.48 10.00 -26.05
N GLU A 326 3.64 11.14 -26.75
CA GLU A 326 4.92 11.54 -27.34
C GLU A 326 5.93 11.92 -26.25
N ILE A 327 5.44 12.40 -25.09
CA ILE A 327 6.24 12.81 -23.94
C ILE A 327 6.54 11.61 -23.03
N VAL A 328 5.50 10.90 -22.59
CA VAL A 328 5.63 9.86 -21.54
C VAL A 328 5.68 8.44 -22.10
N GLY A 329 5.49 8.26 -23.41
CA GLY A 329 5.45 6.96 -24.09
C GLY A 329 4.27 6.08 -23.68
N ASN A 330 4.51 4.76 -23.64
CA ASN A 330 3.48 3.75 -23.37
C ASN A 330 3.36 3.40 -21.88
N SER A 331 3.93 4.23 -21.01
CA SER A 331 3.88 4.01 -19.56
C SER A 331 2.53 4.36 -18.98
N LYS A 332 2.22 3.71 -17.85
CA LYS A 332 0.85 3.54 -17.37
C LYS A 332 0.75 3.91 -15.89
N TYR A 333 -0.49 4.17 -15.47
CA TYR A 333 -0.90 4.29 -14.06
C TYR A 333 -0.35 5.53 -13.33
N ALA A 334 -0.83 6.71 -13.70
CA ALA A 334 -0.62 7.94 -12.95
C ALA A 334 -1.80 8.90 -13.11
N ILE A 335 -1.88 9.88 -12.21
CA ILE A 335 -2.75 11.04 -12.33
C ILE A 335 -1.89 12.31 -12.44
N PHE A 336 -2.21 13.15 -13.43
CA PHE A 336 -1.57 14.41 -13.73
C PHE A 336 -2.48 15.56 -13.30
N PHE A 337 -1.92 16.44 -12.49
CA PHE A 337 -2.58 17.62 -11.96
C PHE A 337 -2.19 18.88 -12.73
N PRO A 338 -3.07 19.88 -12.81
CA PRO A 338 -2.78 21.12 -13.53
C PRO A 338 -1.69 21.90 -12.80
N THR A 339 -0.91 22.67 -13.57
CA THR A 339 0.04 23.66 -13.05
C THR A 339 -0.53 25.09 -13.14
N SER A 340 -1.87 25.18 -13.13
CA SER A 340 -2.64 26.41 -13.26
C SER A 340 -3.55 26.61 -12.04
N GLY A 341 -3.87 27.87 -11.74
CA GLY A 341 -4.70 28.25 -10.59
C GLY A 341 -3.92 28.87 -9.44
N SER A 342 -4.67 29.42 -8.48
CA SER A 342 -4.17 30.13 -7.29
C SER A 342 -3.64 29.21 -6.20
N ARG A 343 -3.93 27.92 -6.30
CA ARG A 343 -3.51 26.88 -5.37
C ARG A 343 -3.41 25.54 -6.08
N SER A 344 -2.49 24.68 -5.65
CA SER A 344 -2.35 23.32 -6.18
C SER A 344 -3.51 22.44 -5.72
N LEU A 345 -4.08 21.65 -6.64
CA LEU A 345 -5.13 20.68 -6.30
C LEU A 345 -4.65 19.62 -5.28
N ALA A 346 -3.37 19.26 -5.30
CA ALA A 346 -2.81 18.35 -4.30
C ALA A 346 -2.84 18.97 -2.91
N ASP A 347 -2.44 20.25 -2.80
CA ASP A 347 -2.42 20.97 -1.53
C ASP A 347 -3.82 21.14 -0.93
N GLU A 348 -4.83 21.34 -1.77
CA GLU A 348 -6.24 21.40 -1.37
C GLU A 348 -6.76 20.08 -0.76
N MET A 349 -6.17 18.94 -1.13
CA MET A 349 -6.55 17.61 -0.64
C MET A 349 -5.64 17.15 0.51
N ALA A 350 -5.98 17.55 1.73
CA ALA A 350 -5.26 17.15 2.95
C ALA A 350 -3.75 17.44 2.92
N ASN A 351 -3.39 18.65 2.47
CA ASN A 351 -2.03 19.18 2.44
C ASN A 351 -1.04 18.22 1.74
N SER A 352 -1.47 17.66 0.60
CA SER A 352 -0.74 16.64 -0.16
C SER A 352 0.27 17.27 -1.11
N ASP A 353 1.29 16.50 -1.47
CA ASP A 353 2.34 16.88 -2.42
C ASP A 353 2.59 15.75 -3.44
N PHE A 354 3.56 15.93 -4.33
CA PHE A 354 3.93 14.93 -5.33
C PHE A 354 5.22 14.19 -4.96
N ASP A 355 5.57 14.06 -3.67
CA ASP A 355 6.78 13.38 -3.21
C ASP A 355 6.63 11.84 -3.11
N GLY A 356 5.47 11.34 -3.54
CA GLY A 356 5.09 9.93 -3.64
C GLY A 356 3.67 9.63 -3.15
N ASP A 357 2.84 10.66 -2.95
CA ASP A 357 1.46 10.49 -2.52
C ASP A 357 0.63 9.73 -3.58
N MET A 358 -0.30 8.93 -3.05
CA MET A 358 -1.24 8.13 -3.83
C MET A 358 -2.64 8.71 -3.67
N TYR A 359 -3.29 8.98 -4.78
CA TYR A 359 -4.64 9.54 -4.83
C TYR A 359 -5.62 8.44 -5.15
N TRP A 360 -6.66 8.33 -4.33
CA TRP A 360 -7.86 7.57 -4.67
C TRP A 360 -8.60 8.34 -5.76
N VAL A 361 -8.82 7.67 -6.89
CA VAL A 361 -9.51 8.21 -8.05
C VAL A 361 -10.69 7.30 -8.34
N SER A 362 -11.87 7.87 -8.59
CA SER A 362 -13.06 7.12 -8.94
C SER A 362 -13.83 7.75 -10.08
N TRP A 363 -14.22 6.92 -11.04
CA TRP A 363 -15.24 7.24 -12.05
C TRP A 363 -16.49 6.37 -11.86
N ASN A 364 -16.72 5.88 -10.64
CA ASN A 364 -17.87 5.04 -10.33
C ASN A 364 -19.18 5.84 -10.54
N PRO A 365 -20.10 5.37 -11.42
CA PRO A 365 -21.30 6.13 -11.75
C PRO A 365 -22.23 6.41 -10.56
N GLN A 366 -22.31 5.49 -9.59
CA GLN A 366 -23.15 5.70 -8.39
C GLN A 366 -22.55 6.79 -7.51
N LEU A 367 -21.23 6.79 -7.31
CA LEU A 367 -20.58 7.85 -6.56
C LEU A 367 -20.72 9.21 -7.25
N LEU A 368 -20.47 9.28 -8.57
CA LEU A 368 -20.58 10.54 -9.32
C LEU A 368 -22.00 11.12 -9.34
N LYS A 369 -23.01 10.24 -9.33
CA LYS A 369 -24.42 10.61 -9.32
C LYS A 369 -24.85 11.19 -7.97
N HIS A 370 -24.38 10.62 -6.87
CA HIS A 370 -24.87 10.94 -5.54
C HIS A 370 -23.97 11.91 -4.75
N PHE A 371 -22.68 11.95 -5.05
CA PHE A 371 -21.72 12.78 -4.32
C PHE A 371 -21.73 14.23 -4.80
N GLU A 372 -21.90 15.12 -3.83
CA GLU A 372 -21.79 16.57 -3.96
C GLU A 372 -20.58 17.10 -3.16
N PRO A 373 -19.66 17.84 -3.82
CA PRO A 373 -18.45 18.33 -3.18
C PRO A 373 -18.75 19.48 -2.22
N SER A 374 -17.97 19.55 -1.13
CA SER A 374 -17.93 20.73 -0.26
C SER A 374 -16.77 21.66 -0.66
N LYS A 375 -16.73 22.87 -0.09
CA LYS A 375 -15.59 23.77 -0.27
C LYS A 375 -14.29 23.11 0.24
N PRO A 376 -13.18 23.19 -0.51
CA PRO A 376 -11.89 22.67 -0.08
C PRO A 376 -11.46 23.24 1.28
N TRP A 377 -10.56 22.53 1.94
CA TRP A 377 -9.98 23.02 3.18
C TRP A 377 -9.11 24.25 2.90
N GLU A 378 -9.31 25.34 3.63
CA GLU A 378 -8.43 26.52 3.57
C GLU A 378 -7.46 26.50 4.75
N HIS A 379 -6.19 26.80 4.48
CA HIS A 379 -5.18 26.84 5.53
C HIS A 379 -5.54 27.95 6.53
N ARG A 380 -5.68 27.58 7.82
CA ARG A 380 -5.84 28.53 8.92
C ARG A 380 -4.55 28.68 9.70
N ASP A 381 -4.37 29.87 10.28
CA ASP A 381 -3.18 30.27 11.04
C ASP A 381 -2.75 29.19 12.03
N GLN A 382 -1.53 28.66 11.84
CA GLN A 382 -0.87 27.93 12.92
C GLN A 382 -0.49 28.90 14.04
N PRO A 383 -0.61 28.50 15.32
CA PRO A 383 0.03 29.24 16.39
C PRO A 383 1.54 29.35 16.11
N LYS A 384 2.01 30.57 15.83
CA LYS A 384 3.42 30.87 15.53
C LYS A 384 4.32 30.32 16.64
N ASN A 385 5.30 29.49 16.29
CA ASN A 385 6.33 29.05 17.23
C ASN A 385 7.64 29.81 17.06
N THR A 386 8.33 29.89 18.19
CA THR A 386 9.65 30.48 18.42
C THR A 386 10.70 30.06 17.40
N LYS A 387 11.55 31.01 16.96
CA LYS A 387 12.71 30.75 16.10
C LYS A 387 13.55 29.60 16.67
N GLN A 388 13.58 28.46 15.97
CA GLN A 388 14.48 27.36 16.28
C GLN A 388 15.88 27.67 15.74
N LYS A 389 16.91 27.33 16.51
CA LYS A 389 18.31 27.44 16.08
C LYS A 389 18.64 26.40 15.02
N LYS A 390 19.62 26.72 14.16
CA LYS A 390 20.19 25.77 13.20
C LYS A 390 21.13 24.79 13.93
N PRO A 391 21.37 23.58 13.41
CA PRO A 391 22.33 22.65 14.01
C PRO A 391 23.73 23.24 14.16
N GLN A 392 24.17 24.04 13.19
CA GLN A 392 25.46 24.73 13.20
C GLN A 392 25.62 25.81 14.29
N ASP A 393 24.51 26.20 14.95
CA ASP A 393 24.53 27.21 16.01
C ASP A 393 24.81 26.59 17.40
N TYR A 394 25.06 25.27 17.45
CA TYR A 394 25.37 24.49 18.65
C TYR A 394 26.82 23.97 18.59
N ASP A 395 27.46 23.84 19.76
CA ASP A 395 28.70 23.07 19.85
C ASP A 395 28.43 21.56 19.67
N GLY A 396 29.43 20.79 19.22
CA GLY A 396 29.31 19.38 18.88
C GLY A 396 28.67 18.52 19.98
N PRO A 397 29.20 18.53 21.22
CA PRO A 397 28.62 17.77 22.34
C PRO A 397 27.21 18.23 22.73
N GLU A 398 26.91 19.54 22.60
CA GLU A 398 25.58 20.08 22.90
C GLU A 398 24.55 19.60 21.87
N LEU A 399 24.91 19.64 20.58
CA LEU A 399 24.08 19.14 19.50
C LEU A 399 23.85 17.64 19.65
N GLU A 400 24.88 16.86 19.94
CA GLU A 400 24.76 15.41 20.15
C GLU A 400 23.79 15.08 21.30
N ASN A 401 23.95 15.74 22.45
CA ASN A 401 23.06 15.57 23.58
C ASN A 401 21.61 15.96 23.23
N LEU A 402 21.41 17.07 22.52
CA LEU A 402 20.08 17.50 22.07
C LEU A 402 19.43 16.47 21.14
N LEU A 403 20.17 15.97 20.14
CA LEU A 403 19.69 14.95 19.22
C LEU A 403 19.33 13.65 19.95
N PHE A 404 20.15 13.23 20.92
CA PHE A 404 19.88 12.04 21.74
C PHE A 404 18.62 12.23 22.59
N CYS A 405 18.46 13.38 23.25
CA CYS A 405 17.25 13.70 24.01
C CYS A 405 15.98 13.71 23.14
N GLU A 406 16.04 14.27 21.94
CA GLU A 406 14.91 14.26 21.01
C GLU A 406 14.60 12.85 20.49
N PHE A 407 15.62 12.03 20.21
CA PHE A 407 15.44 10.61 19.88
C PHE A 407 14.73 9.86 21.01
N LEU A 408 15.20 10.01 22.26
CA LEU A 408 14.57 9.39 23.42
C LEU A 408 13.11 9.85 23.57
N ARG A 409 12.84 11.15 23.38
CA ARG A 409 11.47 11.66 23.43
C ARG A 409 10.59 11.08 22.33
N ALA A 410 11.08 11.03 21.09
CA ALA A 410 10.33 10.45 19.97
C ALA A 410 10.05 8.96 20.18
N ARG A 411 11.00 8.21 20.78
CA ARG A 411 10.91 6.77 21.01
C ARG A 411 10.02 6.41 22.20
N PHE A 412 10.16 7.14 23.32
CA PHE A 412 9.58 6.79 24.62
C PHE A 412 8.46 7.73 25.09
N SER A 413 8.25 8.85 24.41
CA SER A 413 7.16 9.81 24.70
C SER A 413 6.56 10.36 23.40
N PRO A 414 6.12 9.50 22.46
CA PRO A 414 5.57 9.95 21.19
C PRO A 414 4.29 10.76 21.40
N SER A 415 4.09 11.76 20.53
CA SER A 415 2.83 12.50 20.48
C SER A 415 1.75 11.63 19.83
N TYR A 416 0.63 11.45 20.52
CA TYR A 416 -0.54 10.74 19.99
C TYR A 416 -1.61 11.69 19.43
N VAL A 417 -1.30 12.98 19.29
CA VAL A 417 -2.25 14.03 18.90
C VAL A 417 -2.95 13.70 17.58
N MET A 418 -2.20 13.33 16.55
CA MET A 418 -2.77 12.96 15.24
C MET A 418 -3.80 11.82 15.37
N GLY A 419 -3.45 10.77 16.11
CA GLY A 419 -4.34 9.63 16.33
C GLY A 419 -5.55 9.98 17.18
N ILE A 420 -5.40 10.80 18.22
CA ILE A 420 -6.51 11.25 19.06
C ILE A 420 -7.45 12.17 18.26
N ALA A 421 -6.91 13.14 17.50
CA ALA A 421 -7.68 14.05 16.67
C ALA A 421 -8.50 13.29 15.63
N ALA A 422 -7.89 12.32 14.93
CA ALA A 422 -8.60 11.49 13.96
C ALA A 422 -9.72 10.64 14.59
N ASN A 423 -9.49 10.08 15.79
CA ASN A 423 -10.53 9.33 16.50
C ASN A 423 -11.67 10.22 17.02
N CYS A 424 -11.36 11.43 17.51
CA CYS A 424 -12.34 12.41 17.93
C CYS A 424 -13.17 12.88 16.72
N TRP A 425 -12.50 13.20 15.61
CA TRP A 425 -13.14 13.57 14.36
C TRP A 425 -14.10 12.47 13.89
N LEU A 426 -13.65 11.21 13.84
CA LEU A 426 -14.49 10.10 13.38
C LEU A 426 -15.68 9.86 14.31
N THR A 427 -15.51 10.08 15.62
CA THR A 427 -16.60 9.97 16.61
C THR A 427 -17.63 11.10 16.45
N LEU A 428 -17.18 12.32 16.17
CA LEU A 428 -18.06 13.45 15.91
C LEU A 428 -18.77 13.31 14.55
N MET A 429 -18.06 12.82 13.54
CA MET A 429 -18.62 12.50 12.23
C MET A 429 -19.69 11.42 12.32
N ASP A 430 -19.45 10.36 13.10
CA ASP A 430 -20.47 9.34 13.37
C ASP A 430 -21.76 9.93 13.95
N ARG A 431 -21.63 10.86 14.91
CA ARG A 431 -22.78 11.59 15.44
C ARG A 431 -23.43 12.49 14.41
N LEU A 432 -22.65 13.21 13.61
CA LEU A 432 -23.18 14.08 12.56
C LEU A 432 -24.05 13.31 11.57
N LEU A 433 -23.64 12.08 11.24
CA LEU A 433 -24.32 11.15 10.33
C LEU A 433 -25.48 10.40 11.01
N THR A 434 -25.67 10.53 12.32
CA THR A 434 -26.76 9.85 13.03
C THR A 434 -28.08 10.60 12.84
N PRO A 435 -29.18 9.93 12.38
CA PRO A 435 -30.43 10.62 12.02
C PRO A 435 -31.10 11.39 13.17
N GLN A 436 -30.96 10.94 14.42
CA GLN A 436 -31.67 11.50 15.57
C GLN A 436 -31.03 12.78 16.14
N VAL A 437 -29.94 13.28 15.55
CA VAL A 437 -29.20 14.45 16.05
C VAL A 437 -29.87 15.76 15.59
N SER A 438 -30.14 16.64 16.56
CA SER A 438 -30.77 17.96 16.32
C SER A 438 -29.89 18.86 15.46
N GLN A 439 -30.49 19.79 14.70
CA GLN A 439 -29.74 20.70 13.83
C GLN A 439 -28.73 21.57 14.61
N SER A 440 -29.11 22.08 15.78
CA SER A 440 -28.22 22.87 16.65
C SER A 440 -27.00 22.08 17.12
N GLU A 441 -27.17 20.78 17.38
CA GLU A 441 -26.03 19.90 17.73
C GLU A 441 -25.14 19.65 16.50
N LYS A 442 -25.74 19.45 15.31
CA LYS A 442 -24.97 19.29 14.06
C LYS A 442 -24.10 20.50 13.76
N ASP A 443 -24.62 21.71 13.97
CA ASP A 443 -23.86 22.94 13.72
C ASP A 443 -22.66 23.06 14.67
N LEU A 444 -22.84 22.75 15.97
CA LEU A 444 -21.75 22.71 16.94
C LEU A 444 -20.73 21.62 16.61
N ILE A 445 -21.18 20.44 16.19
CA ILE A 445 -20.31 19.34 15.77
C ILE A 445 -19.44 19.79 14.59
N LYS A 446 -20.01 20.44 13.58
CA LYS A 446 -19.25 20.92 12.41
C LYS A 446 -18.15 21.91 12.81
N ILE A 447 -18.43 22.84 13.72
CA ILE A 447 -17.43 23.79 14.25
C ILE A 447 -16.27 23.03 14.91
N ASN A 448 -16.57 22.11 15.83
CA ASN A 448 -15.55 21.31 16.52
C ASN A 448 -14.76 20.43 15.55
N MET A 449 -15.41 19.86 14.54
CA MET A 449 -14.75 19.04 13.52
C MET A 449 -13.78 19.86 12.68
N LEU A 450 -14.16 21.07 12.27
CA LEU A 450 -13.28 21.98 11.52
C LEU A 450 -12.02 22.34 12.33
N GLU A 451 -12.16 22.60 13.63
CA GLU A 451 -11.01 22.82 14.54
C GLU A 451 -10.13 21.57 14.66
N LEU A 452 -10.74 20.37 14.75
CA LEU A 452 -10.00 19.11 14.78
C LEU A 452 -9.26 18.81 13.47
N VAL A 453 -9.82 19.18 12.33
CA VAL A 453 -9.17 19.04 11.01
C VAL A 453 -7.91 19.87 10.96
N ASP A 454 -7.97 21.13 11.39
CA ASP A 454 -6.79 22.01 11.42
C ASP A 454 -5.70 21.42 12.32
N ILE A 455 -6.07 21.00 13.55
CA ILE A 455 -5.15 20.34 14.48
C ILE A 455 -4.54 19.08 13.87
N TYR A 456 -5.33 18.28 13.14
CA TYR A 456 -4.87 17.05 12.51
C TYR A 456 -3.83 17.32 11.42
N TYR A 457 -4.08 18.30 10.53
CA TYR A 457 -3.14 18.67 9.47
C TYR A 457 -1.89 19.33 10.02
N TRP A 458 -2.01 20.21 11.02
CA TRP A 458 -0.85 20.74 11.70
C TRP A 458 -0.02 19.63 12.38
N ALA A 459 -0.68 18.59 12.92
CA ALA A 459 0.00 17.45 13.54
C ALA A 459 0.74 16.53 12.58
N LEU A 460 0.37 16.52 11.29
CA LEU A 460 1.12 15.81 10.24
C LEU A 460 2.51 16.45 10.02
N ASP A 461 2.59 17.77 10.05
CA ASP A 461 3.84 18.51 9.82
C ASP A 461 4.60 18.90 11.09
N ALA A 462 3.98 18.73 12.27
CA ALA A 462 4.60 18.99 13.56
C ALA A 462 6.00 18.36 13.75
N PRO A 463 6.28 17.10 13.32
CA PRO A 463 7.62 16.52 13.44
C PRO A 463 8.67 17.27 12.61
N LYS A 464 8.30 17.81 11.44
CA LYS A 464 9.20 18.56 10.56
C LYS A 464 9.48 19.95 11.12
N ASN A 465 8.48 20.56 11.74
CA ASN A 465 8.54 21.93 12.22
C ASN A 465 8.92 22.04 13.71
N GLY A 466 9.01 20.93 14.44
CA GLY A 466 9.30 20.90 15.88
C GLY A 466 8.16 21.46 16.75
N ASN A 467 6.96 21.58 16.19
CA ASN A 467 5.81 22.17 16.85
C ASN A 467 5.20 21.19 17.87
N LYS A 468 4.88 21.68 19.08
CA LYS A 468 4.09 20.93 20.06
C LYS A 468 2.63 21.31 19.95
N ILE A 469 1.86 20.42 19.35
CA ILE A 469 0.42 20.58 19.19
C ILE A 469 -0.29 19.93 20.36
N LYS A 470 -1.38 20.56 20.82
CA LYS A 470 -2.25 20.02 21.86
C LYS A 470 -3.67 20.08 21.36
N ILE A 471 -4.48 19.10 21.77
CA ILE A 471 -5.91 19.09 21.49
C ILE A 471 -6.60 19.78 22.66
N PRO A 472 -7.37 20.86 22.42
CA PRO A 472 -8.20 21.47 23.44
C PRO A 472 -9.15 20.48 24.11
N GLN A 473 -9.37 20.63 25.42
CA GLN A 473 -10.15 19.66 26.19
C GLN A 473 -11.62 19.56 25.74
N HIS A 474 -12.19 20.62 25.16
CA HIS A 474 -13.56 20.62 24.64
C HIS A 474 -13.75 19.76 23.39
N LEU A 475 -12.67 19.49 22.64
CA LEU A 475 -12.70 18.64 21.44
C LEU A 475 -12.53 17.15 21.75
N ILE A 476 -12.11 16.81 22.97
CA ILE A 476 -11.87 15.42 23.37
C ILE A 476 -13.20 14.72 23.68
N VAL A 477 -13.53 13.73 22.86
CA VAL A 477 -14.74 12.93 23.03
C VAL A 477 -14.63 12.01 24.26
N LYS A 478 -15.74 11.88 24.99
CA LYS A 478 -15.80 11.07 26.22
C LYS A 478 -16.28 9.64 26.00
N LYS A 479 -17.03 9.39 24.93
CA LYS A 479 -17.55 8.06 24.55
C LYS A 479 -17.29 7.83 23.07
N TYR A 480 -16.95 6.61 22.70
CA TYR A 480 -16.64 6.23 21.32
C TYR A 480 -17.75 5.37 20.71
N PRO A 481 -18.02 5.44 19.40
CA PRO A 481 -18.92 4.50 18.76
C PRO A 481 -18.36 3.07 18.86
N HIS A 482 -19.24 2.10 19.08
CA HIS A 482 -18.90 0.69 19.29
C HIS A 482 -18.02 0.07 18.19
N PHE A 483 -18.10 0.53 16.93
CA PHE A 483 -17.23 0.04 15.86
C PHE A 483 -15.74 0.41 16.05
N LEU A 484 -15.41 1.34 16.94
CA LEU A 484 -14.01 1.64 17.32
C LEU A 484 -13.46 0.70 18.38
N GLU A 485 -14.29 -0.18 18.97
CA GLU A 485 -13.89 -1.17 19.98
C GLU A 485 -13.16 -0.52 21.18
N ARG A 486 -13.67 0.64 21.64
CA ARG A 486 -13.11 1.41 22.76
C ARG A 486 -14.15 1.76 23.79
N GLU A 487 -13.81 1.53 25.06
CA GLU A 487 -14.65 1.89 26.20
C GLU A 487 -14.26 3.27 26.79
N PRO A 488 -15.23 4.06 27.28
CA PRO A 488 -16.67 3.78 27.26
C PRO A 488 -17.28 3.95 25.85
N SER A 489 -18.14 3.01 25.45
CA SER A 489 -18.73 2.98 24.11
C SER A 489 -20.21 3.37 24.04
N TYR A 490 -20.71 3.68 22.83
CA TYR A 490 -22.14 3.79 22.51
C TYR A 490 -22.50 3.07 21.21
N LYS A 491 -23.76 2.64 21.08
CA LYS A 491 -24.27 2.04 19.86
C LYS A 491 -24.47 3.12 18.78
N SER A 492 -23.71 3.02 17.70
CA SER A 492 -23.84 3.91 16.55
C SER A 492 -24.95 3.42 15.64
N MET A 493 -25.75 4.35 15.11
CA MET A 493 -26.80 4.09 14.13
C MET A 493 -26.43 4.59 12.72
N SER A 494 -25.25 5.18 12.55
CA SER A 494 -24.76 5.62 11.24
C SER A 494 -24.41 4.42 10.35
N VAL A 495 -24.17 4.68 9.07
CA VAL A 495 -23.66 3.69 8.11
C VAL A 495 -22.43 2.93 8.62
N LEU A 496 -21.52 3.58 9.37
CA LEU A 496 -20.33 2.92 9.92
C LEU A 496 -20.69 1.90 11.02
N GLY A 497 -21.69 2.24 11.85
CA GLY A 497 -22.25 1.31 12.84
C GLY A 497 -22.96 0.13 12.17
N GLN A 498 -23.79 0.41 11.15
CA GLN A 498 -24.51 -0.61 10.40
C GLN A 498 -23.58 -1.61 9.70
N ILE A 499 -22.52 -1.11 9.04
CA ILE A 499 -21.48 -1.95 8.41
C ILE A 499 -20.84 -2.88 9.45
N TYR A 500 -20.43 -2.33 10.59
CA TYR A 500 -19.79 -3.09 11.66
C TYR A 500 -20.72 -4.20 12.20
N ASP A 501 -21.99 -3.87 12.40
CA ASP A 501 -23.01 -4.80 12.90
C ASP A 501 -23.31 -5.93 11.92
N GLN A 502 -23.47 -5.61 10.64
CA GLN A 502 -23.73 -6.60 9.62
C GLN A 502 -22.58 -7.61 9.52
N VAL A 503 -21.33 -7.13 9.54
CA VAL A 503 -20.16 -8.05 9.52
C VAL A 503 -20.13 -8.93 10.76
N ASN A 504 -20.43 -8.37 11.94
CA ASN A 504 -20.46 -9.13 13.19
C ASN A 504 -21.56 -10.18 13.22
N SER A 505 -22.74 -9.88 12.70
CA SER A 505 -23.86 -10.83 12.65
C SER A 505 -23.49 -12.12 11.90
N GLN A 506 -22.68 -12.02 10.84
CA GLN A 506 -22.22 -13.17 10.04
C GLN A 506 -20.97 -13.87 10.60
N GLN A 507 -20.27 -13.29 11.57
CA GLN A 507 -19.13 -13.97 12.20
C GLN A 507 -19.55 -15.15 13.08
N PHE A 508 -20.80 -15.17 13.54
CA PHE A 508 -21.35 -16.22 14.39
C PHE A 508 -21.90 -17.43 13.63
N GLU A 509 -21.89 -17.41 12.29
CA GLU A 509 -22.13 -18.62 11.50
C GLU A 509 -20.96 -19.60 11.73
N THR A 510 -21.24 -20.66 12.47
CA THR A 510 -20.26 -21.69 12.83
C THR A 510 -19.73 -22.37 11.58
N VAL A 511 -18.48 -22.09 11.25
CA VAL A 511 -17.77 -22.83 10.21
C VAL A 511 -17.63 -24.27 10.70
N PRO A 512 -18.11 -25.29 9.96
CA PRO A 512 -17.91 -26.67 10.37
C PRO A 512 -16.41 -26.97 10.54
N PRO A 513 -16.04 -27.80 11.53
CA PRO A 513 -14.64 -28.12 11.76
C PRO A 513 -14.06 -28.80 10.52
N ILE A 514 -12.91 -28.30 10.05
CA ILE A 514 -12.18 -28.89 8.93
C ILE A 514 -11.72 -30.29 9.35
N LYS A 515 -12.10 -31.31 8.57
CA LYS A 515 -11.66 -32.69 8.76
C LYS A 515 -10.44 -32.95 7.89
N ILE A 516 -9.38 -33.50 8.48
CA ILE A 516 -8.20 -33.91 7.69
C ILE A 516 -8.56 -35.12 6.83
N SER A 517 -8.52 -34.92 5.51
CA SER A 517 -8.61 -35.97 4.51
C SER A 517 -7.40 -35.83 3.58
N PRO A 518 -6.41 -36.75 3.63
CA PRO A 518 -5.27 -36.71 2.72
C PRO A 518 -5.71 -36.86 1.25
N LEU A 519 -4.96 -36.25 0.34
CA LEU A 519 -5.13 -36.44 -1.10
C LEU A 519 -4.73 -37.86 -1.48
N LYS A 520 -5.65 -38.62 -2.06
CA LYS A 520 -5.46 -40.03 -2.42
C LYS A 520 -4.22 -40.29 -3.27
N CYS A 521 -3.97 -39.41 -4.24
CA CYS A 521 -2.81 -39.47 -5.14
C CYS A 521 -1.44 -39.40 -4.41
N PHE A 522 -1.41 -38.95 -3.15
CA PHE A 522 -0.20 -38.94 -2.33
C PHE A 522 -0.15 -40.05 -1.29
N THR A 523 -1.25 -40.78 -1.07
CA THR A 523 -1.32 -41.84 -0.04
C THR A 523 -1.50 -43.25 -0.59
N GLU A 524 -1.97 -43.41 -1.83
CA GLU A 524 -2.23 -44.72 -2.43
C GLU A 524 -0.95 -45.40 -2.93
N GLU A 525 0.05 -44.63 -3.37
CA GLU A 525 1.35 -45.17 -3.79
C GLU A 525 2.29 -45.35 -2.59
N PRO A 526 2.94 -46.53 -2.46
CA PRO A 526 3.91 -46.78 -1.41
C PRO A 526 5.13 -45.88 -1.61
N VAL A 527 5.63 -45.29 -0.53
CA VAL A 527 6.89 -44.54 -0.50
C VAL A 527 7.99 -45.41 0.07
N SER A 528 9.24 -45.14 -0.31
CA SER A 528 10.40 -45.81 0.28
C SER A 528 10.38 -45.70 1.81
N GLU A 529 10.55 -46.82 2.50
CA GLU A 529 10.63 -46.87 3.96
C GLU A 529 11.81 -46.05 4.49
N ASP A 530 12.91 -45.97 3.73
CA ASP A 530 14.07 -45.16 4.10
C ASP A 530 13.70 -43.66 4.16
N TYR A 531 12.96 -43.16 3.17
CA TYR A 531 12.47 -41.78 3.18
C TYR A 531 11.44 -41.56 4.30
N LYS A 532 10.53 -42.52 4.52
CA LYS A 532 9.52 -42.42 5.57
C LYS A 532 10.15 -42.36 6.96
N GLN A 533 11.15 -43.19 7.24
CA GLN A 533 11.90 -43.18 8.51
C GLN A 533 12.71 -41.89 8.68
N ARG A 534 13.43 -41.47 7.64
CA ARG A 534 14.20 -40.22 7.63
C ARG A 534 13.30 -39.02 7.98
N TRP A 535 12.19 -38.85 7.27
CA TRP A 535 11.30 -37.71 7.49
C TRP A 535 10.47 -37.81 8.75
N THR A 536 10.20 -39.01 9.27
CA THR A 536 9.64 -39.17 10.61
C THR A 536 10.59 -38.61 11.67
N GLY A 537 11.89 -38.89 11.56
CA GLY A 537 12.92 -38.33 12.46
C GLY A 537 13.03 -36.82 12.34
N LEU A 538 13.13 -36.30 11.11
CA LEU A 538 13.24 -34.86 10.82
C LEU A 538 11.98 -34.11 11.27
N TYR A 539 10.79 -34.65 11.04
CA TYR A 539 9.55 -33.99 11.44
C TYR A 539 9.39 -33.93 12.96
N ARG A 540 9.82 -34.97 13.71
CA ARG A 540 9.88 -34.89 15.18
C ARG A 540 10.86 -33.84 15.66
N LYS A 541 12.00 -33.67 14.97
CA LYS A 541 12.97 -32.61 15.26
C LYS A 541 12.33 -31.23 15.04
N TYR A 542 11.66 -31.04 13.90
CA TYR A 542 10.89 -29.83 13.60
C TYR A 542 9.85 -29.52 14.68
N LEU A 543 9.08 -30.51 15.14
CA LEU A 543 8.07 -30.29 16.18
C LEU A 543 8.70 -29.81 17.50
N LYS A 544 9.87 -30.34 17.87
CA LYS A 544 10.61 -29.88 19.06
C LYS A 544 11.14 -28.46 18.88
N GLU A 545 11.79 -28.18 17.75
CA GLU A 545 12.32 -26.85 17.43
C GLU A 545 11.20 -25.80 17.36
N GLY A 546 10.12 -26.10 16.65
CA GLY A 546 8.93 -25.25 16.56
C GLY A 546 8.28 -25.01 17.92
N SER A 547 8.22 -26.02 18.80
CA SER A 547 7.69 -25.85 20.16
C SER A 547 8.51 -24.86 21.00
N ALA A 548 9.82 -24.78 20.78
CA ALA A 548 10.68 -23.81 21.46
C ALA A 548 10.44 -22.38 20.95
N LEU A 549 10.15 -22.21 19.66
CA LEU A 549 9.85 -20.91 19.06
C LEU A 549 8.57 -20.29 19.62
N TYR A 550 7.54 -21.08 19.91
CA TYR A 550 6.28 -20.58 20.49
C TYR A 550 6.43 -19.91 21.87
N LYS A 551 7.61 -19.99 22.50
CA LYS A 551 7.93 -19.26 23.74
C LYS A 551 8.28 -17.79 23.51
N LEU A 552 8.50 -17.37 22.27
CA LEU A 552 8.79 -15.99 21.92
C LEU A 552 7.52 -15.13 22.02
N GLU A 553 7.64 -13.96 22.64
CA GLU A 553 6.53 -13.01 22.78
C GLU A 553 6.33 -12.14 21.52
N ASP A 554 7.43 -11.85 20.80
CA ASP A 554 7.39 -11.04 19.58
C ASP A 554 6.89 -11.85 18.38
N LYS A 555 5.72 -11.45 17.85
CA LYS A 555 5.07 -12.10 16.71
C LYS A 555 5.82 -11.95 15.38
N GLU A 556 6.53 -10.85 15.17
CA GLU A 556 7.31 -10.65 13.94
C GLU A 556 8.60 -11.44 13.98
N GLU A 557 9.28 -11.46 15.13
CA GLU A 557 10.43 -12.35 15.34
C GLU A 557 10.02 -13.81 15.15
N LEU A 558 8.91 -14.22 15.76
CA LEU A 558 8.37 -15.58 15.62
C LEU A 558 8.19 -15.97 14.14
N LYS A 559 7.61 -15.08 13.31
CA LYS A 559 7.43 -15.33 11.86
C LYS A 559 8.75 -15.45 11.12
N ILE A 560 9.75 -14.63 11.46
CA ILE A 560 11.09 -14.69 10.87
C ILE A 560 11.75 -16.03 11.21
N ARG A 561 11.76 -16.41 12.49
CA ARG A 561 12.35 -17.68 12.95
C ARG A 561 11.68 -18.91 12.33
N PHE A 562 10.35 -18.91 12.19
CA PHE A 562 9.68 -20.00 11.49
C PHE A 562 10.06 -20.05 10.00
N ARG A 563 10.22 -18.92 9.32
CA ARG A 563 10.71 -18.90 7.93
C ARG A 563 12.11 -19.46 7.80
N GLU A 564 13.03 -19.07 8.68
CA GLU A 564 14.38 -19.63 8.75
C GLU A 564 14.33 -21.15 8.95
N LEU A 565 13.49 -21.60 9.90
CA LEU A 565 13.31 -23.03 10.17
C LEU A 565 12.79 -23.78 8.94
N TYR A 566 11.76 -23.27 8.25
CA TYR A 566 11.29 -23.90 7.01
C TYR A 566 12.38 -23.93 5.94
N GLN A 567 13.21 -22.90 5.85
CA GLN A 567 14.32 -22.83 4.90
C GLN A 567 15.37 -23.91 5.15
N ASP A 568 15.67 -24.22 6.42
CA ASP A 568 16.59 -25.30 6.78
C ASP A 568 16.07 -26.67 6.28
N TYR A 569 14.77 -26.95 6.46
CA TYR A 569 14.17 -28.20 5.97
C TYR A 569 14.03 -28.21 4.43
N LYS A 570 13.81 -27.05 3.78
CA LYS A 570 13.89 -26.94 2.32
C LYS A 570 15.28 -27.29 1.81
N ARG A 571 16.35 -26.79 2.44
CA ARG A 571 17.73 -27.14 2.07
C ARG A 571 18.03 -28.63 2.23
N ILE A 572 17.46 -29.28 3.24
CA ILE A 572 17.57 -30.74 3.42
C ILE A 572 16.86 -31.51 2.30
N LEU A 573 15.68 -31.05 1.86
CA LEU A 573 14.92 -31.70 0.79
C LEU A 573 15.53 -31.42 -0.59
N TYR A 574 15.79 -30.16 -0.92
CA TYR A 574 16.17 -29.75 -2.28
C TYR A 574 17.67 -29.72 -2.51
N GLU A 575 18.51 -29.80 -1.47
CA GLU A 575 19.96 -29.51 -1.57
C GLU A 575 20.24 -28.12 -2.20
N ALA A 576 19.25 -27.24 -2.11
CA ALA A 576 19.22 -25.91 -2.69
C ALA A 576 18.25 -25.03 -1.87
N GLU A 577 18.18 -23.75 -2.19
CA GLU A 577 17.26 -22.84 -1.50
C GLU A 577 15.80 -23.05 -1.90
N GLU A 578 15.55 -23.45 -3.15
CA GLU A 578 14.21 -23.68 -3.70
C GLU A 578 14.21 -24.90 -4.62
N PHE A 579 13.01 -25.35 -4.98
CA PHE A 579 12.81 -26.52 -5.84
C PHE A 579 13.45 -26.33 -7.23
N GLU A 580 13.29 -25.16 -7.83
CA GLU A 580 13.74 -24.85 -9.19
C GLU A 580 15.27 -24.90 -9.37
N THR A 581 16.02 -24.68 -8.28
CA THR A 581 17.49 -24.66 -8.28
C THR A 581 18.09 -25.95 -7.73
N SER A 582 17.26 -26.96 -7.46
CA SER A 582 17.70 -28.24 -6.93
C SER A 582 18.56 -28.99 -7.96
N PRO A 583 19.73 -29.53 -7.56
CA PRO A 583 20.52 -30.42 -8.41
C PRO A 583 19.96 -31.85 -8.47
N ARG A 584 18.96 -32.18 -7.64
CA ARG A 584 18.42 -33.53 -7.51
C ARG A 584 17.48 -33.89 -8.66
N SER A 585 17.31 -35.19 -8.90
CA SER A 585 16.35 -35.67 -9.90
C SER A 585 14.91 -35.37 -9.45
N HIS A 586 14.03 -35.04 -10.40
CA HIS A 586 12.63 -34.76 -10.09
C HIS A 586 11.93 -35.99 -9.49
N SER A 587 12.27 -37.20 -9.95
CA SER A 587 11.72 -38.45 -9.42
C SER A 587 11.99 -38.60 -7.92
N ASP A 588 13.26 -38.44 -7.51
CA ASP A 588 13.63 -38.58 -6.09
C ASP A 588 12.97 -37.49 -5.23
N LEU A 589 12.88 -36.26 -5.75
CA LEU A 589 12.22 -35.16 -5.06
C LEU A 589 10.72 -35.42 -4.87
N PHE A 590 10.05 -36.00 -5.86
CA PHE A 590 8.63 -36.32 -5.78
C PHE A 590 8.35 -37.47 -4.79
N ASP A 591 9.17 -38.53 -4.81
CA ASP A 591 9.05 -39.63 -3.85
C ASP A 591 9.28 -39.16 -2.41
N GLU A 592 10.29 -38.31 -2.20
CA GLU A 592 10.60 -37.79 -0.88
C GLU A 592 9.56 -36.73 -0.42
N ALA A 593 9.06 -35.89 -1.32
CA ALA A 593 7.95 -34.97 -1.04
C ALA A 593 6.67 -35.71 -0.65
N ARG A 594 6.36 -36.83 -1.32
CA ARG A 594 5.24 -37.70 -0.97
C ARG A 594 5.44 -38.32 0.41
N ALA A 595 6.65 -38.77 0.74
CA ALA A 595 6.96 -39.29 2.08
C ALA A 595 6.74 -38.23 3.17
N ILE A 596 7.15 -36.98 2.94
CA ILE A 596 6.88 -35.85 3.85
C ILE A 596 5.37 -35.67 4.03
N TYR A 597 4.61 -35.64 2.94
CA TYR A 597 3.16 -35.48 2.99
C TYR A 597 2.51 -36.58 3.85
N GLN A 598 2.83 -37.86 3.58
CA GLN A 598 2.29 -38.99 4.35
C GLN A 598 2.64 -38.89 5.84
N VAL A 599 3.92 -38.70 6.20
CA VAL A 599 4.39 -38.60 7.59
C VAL A 599 3.67 -37.50 8.36
N VAL A 600 3.50 -36.33 7.73
CA VAL A 600 2.86 -35.17 8.37
C VAL A 600 1.37 -35.42 8.58
N TYR A 601 0.67 -35.96 7.58
CA TYR A 601 -0.78 -36.19 7.68
C TYR A 601 -1.10 -37.34 8.63
N GLU A 602 -0.34 -38.44 8.60
CA GLU A 602 -0.46 -39.54 9.57
C GLU A 602 -0.30 -39.05 11.02
N HIS A 603 0.58 -38.06 11.25
CA HIS A 603 0.74 -37.44 12.56
C HIS A 603 -0.42 -36.49 12.94
N ALA A 604 -0.94 -35.72 11.98
CA ALA A 604 -1.94 -34.68 12.24
C ALA A 604 -3.36 -35.24 12.40
N MET A 605 -3.69 -36.33 11.69
CA MET A 605 -5.03 -36.93 11.65
C MET A 605 -5.59 -37.36 13.02
N PRO A 606 -4.86 -38.08 13.90
CA PRO A 606 -5.43 -38.60 15.15
C PRO A 606 -5.96 -37.53 16.10
N ARG A 607 -5.41 -36.31 16.05
CA ARG A 607 -5.84 -35.16 16.85
C ARG A 607 -6.59 -34.10 16.04
N ASN A 608 -6.79 -34.34 14.74
CA ASN A 608 -7.35 -33.41 13.77
C ASN A 608 -6.68 -32.01 13.80
N GLU A 609 -5.34 -31.98 13.94
CA GLU A 609 -4.56 -30.74 14.05
C GLU A 609 -4.17 -30.19 12.66
N VAL A 610 -5.13 -29.61 11.94
CA VAL A 610 -4.98 -29.16 10.53
C VAL A 610 -3.80 -28.20 10.33
N SER A 611 -3.48 -27.36 11.32
CA SER A 611 -2.35 -26.42 11.24
C SER A 611 -1.00 -27.13 11.08
N LYS A 612 -0.87 -28.38 11.55
CA LYS A 612 0.36 -29.18 11.43
C LYS A 612 0.61 -29.69 10.01
N CYS A 613 -0.45 -29.87 9.21
CA CYS A 613 -0.33 -30.19 7.78
C CYS A 613 0.50 -29.15 7.01
N GLY A 614 0.61 -27.93 7.53
CA GLY A 614 1.38 -26.86 6.91
C GLY A 614 2.87 -27.13 6.76
N PHE A 615 3.47 -28.04 7.52
CA PHE A 615 4.90 -28.38 7.30
C PHE A 615 5.11 -28.99 5.91
N ALA A 616 4.25 -29.92 5.49
CA ALA A 616 4.35 -30.57 4.19
C ALA A 616 4.29 -29.54 3.06
N TRP A 617 3.31 -28.63 3.11
CA TRP A 617 3.13 -27.61 2.08
C TRP A 617 4.18 -26.50 2.11
N LYS A 618 4.71 -26.12 3.28
CA LYS A 618 5.74 -25.06 3.35
C LYS A 618 7.13 -25.55 2.94
N VAL A 619 7.43 -26.83 3.15
CA VAL A 619 8.73 -27.43 2.80
C VAL A 619 8.68 -28.06 1.41
N ALA A 620 7.73 -28.97 1.18
CA ALA A 620 7.62 -29.77 -0.03
C ALA A 620 6.57 -29.26 -1.03
N GLY A 621 5.86 -28.16 -0.73
CA GLY A 621 4.67 -27.75 -1.50
C GLY A 621 4.91 -27.51 -2.97
N ARG A 622 6.11 -27.04 -3.37
CA ARG A 622 6.47 -26.89 -4.78
C ARG A 622 6.53 -28.22 -5.52
N ALA A 623 7.30 -29.17 -4.98
CA ALA A 623 7.38 -30.52 -5.52
C ALA A 623 6.01 -31.22 -5.50
N LEU A 624 5.20 -31.02 -4.46
CA LEU A 624 3.85 -31.58 -4.36
C LEU A 624 2.90 -31.02 -5.42
N CYS A 625 2.94 -29.70 -5.68
CA CYS A 625 2.11 -29.09 -6.73
C CYS A 625 2.49 -29.60 -8.13
N GLU A 626 3.78 -29.68 -8.44
CA GLU A 626 4.26 -30.22 -9.72
C GLU A 626 3.91 -31.71 -9.87
N LEU A 627 4.09 -32.51 -8.82
CA LEU A 627 3.69 -33.92 -8.81
C LEU A 627 2.18 -34.07 -9.04
N TYR A 628 1.36 -33.25 -8.37
CA TYR A 628 -0.10 -33.27 -8.56
C TYR A 628 -0.48 -32.99 -10.02
N LEU A 629 0.14 -31.98 -10.63
CA LEU A 629 -0.04 -31.60 -12.03
C LEU A 629 0.35 -32.73 -12.99
N MET A 630 1.46 -33.42 -12.72
CA MET A 630 1.91 -34.55 -13.54
C MET A 630 0.94 -35.74 -13.47
N MET A 631 0.44 -36.08 -12.28
CA MET A 631 -0.48 -37.21 -12.08
C MET A 631 -1.86 -36.99 -12.72
N HIS A 632 -2.33 -35.74 -12.81
CA HIS A 632 -3.65 -35.41 -13.33
C HIS A 632 -3.62 -34.94 -14.80
N GLY A 633 -2.55 -35.29 -15.53
CA GLY A 633 -2.54 -35.24 -16.99
C GLY A 633 -2.65 -33.84 -17.58
N GLY A 634 -1.79 -32.90 -17.17
CA GLY A 634 -1.49 -31.72 -17.97
C GLY A 634 -2.70 -30.90 -18.48
N GLU A 635 -3.81 -30.83 -17.73
CA GLU A 635 -4.91 -29.88 -17.96
C GLU A 635 -4.46 -28.43 -17.66
N ARG A 636 -3.29 -28.02 -18.19
CA ARG A 636 -2.65 -26.72 -18.05
C ARG A 636 -3.56 -25.55 -18.41
N VAL A 637 -4.54 -25.77 -19.30
CA VAL A 637 -5.16 -24.69 -20.07
C VAL A 637 -6.66 -24.55 -19.82
N SER A 638 -7.35 -25.59 -19.33
CA SER A 638 -8.81 -25.53 -19.09
C SER A 638 -9.11 -24.88 -17.73
N CYS A 639 -8.63 -25.50 -16.64
CA CYS A 639 -8.84 -25.00 -15.27
C CYS A 639 -8.10 -23.68 -15.01
N LEU A 640 -6.87 -23.53 -15.52
CA LEU A 640 -6.09 -22.30 -15.38
C LEU A 640 -6.81 -21.14 -16.09
N ARG A 641 -7.27 -21.36 -17.32
CA ARG A 641 -7.98 -20.32 -18.09
C ARG A 641 -9.36 -20.04 -17.51
N SER A 642 -10.13 -21.04 -17.07
CA SER A 642 -11.44 -20.79 -16.46
C SER A 642 -11.33 -20.12 -15.10
N ALA A 643 -10.39 -20.54 -14.22
CA ALA A 643 -10.20 -19.93 -12.91
C ALA A 643 -9.62 -18.51 -13.01
N LEU A 644 -8.68 -18.28 -13.93
CA LEU A 644 -8.15 -16.94 -14.20
C LEU A 644 -9.19 -16.06 -14.94
N GLU A 645 -9.89 -16.59 -15.94
CA GLU A 645 -10.96 -15.83 -16.61
C GLU A 645 -12.09 -15.49 -15.63
N ASP A 646 -12.48 -16.37 -14.71
CA ASP A 646 -13.51 -16.07 -13.71
C ASP A 646 -13.02 -15.11 -12.62
N ALA A 647 -11.76 -15.21 -12.18
CA ALA A 647 -11.15 -14.26 -11.25
C ALA A 647 -10.96 -12.86 -11.89
N PHE A 648 -10.65 -12.78 -13.18
CA PHE A 648 -10.35 -11.52 -13.87
C PHE A 648 -11.52 -10.93 -14.69
N LYS A 649 -12.59 -11.69 -14.99
CA LYS A 649 -13.83 -11.17 -15.61
C LYS A 649 -14.63 -10.26 -14.66
N LYS A 650 -14.34 -10.28 -13.35
CA LYS A 650 -14.99 -9.41 -12.36
C LYS A 650 -14.56 -7.94 -12.44
N ASN A 651 -13.51 -7.60 -13.22
CA ASN A 651 -13.30 -6.23 -13.68
C ASN A 651 -14.04 -6.05 -15.01
N PRO A 652 -15.18 -5.33 -15.06
CA PRO A 652 -15.80 -5.04 -16.33
C PRO A 652 -14.77 -4.31 -17.19
N ARG A 653 -14.63 -4.75 -18.45
CA ARG A 653 -14.08 -3.88 -19.49
C ARG A 653 -14.86 -2.57 -19.37
N GLY A 654 -14.18 -1.50 -19.01
CA GLY A 654 -14.75 -0.15 -19.02
C GLY A 654 -15.44 0.10 -20.37
N PRO A 655 -16.38 1.06 -20.43
CA PRO A 655 -17.11 1.32 -21.65
C PRO A 655 -16.12 1.49 -22.80
N ARG A 656 -16.30 0.68 -23.85
CA ARG A 656 -15.68 0.94 -25.14
C ARG A 656 -16.29 2.25 -25.62
N CYS A 657 -15.55 3.34 -25.46
CA CYS A 657 -15.72 4.55 -26.26
C CYS A 657 -14.49 4.63 -27.16
#